data_AF-A0A0D9ZSV6-F1
#
_entry.id   AF-A0A0D9ZSV6-F1
#
_cell.length_a   1.000
_cell.length_b   1.000
_cell.length_c   1.000
_cell.angle_alpha   90.00
_cell.angle_beta   90.00
_cell.angle_gamma   90.00
#
_symmetry.space_group_name_H-M   'P 1'
#
loop_
_entity.id
_entity.type
_entity.pdbx_description
1 polymer ?
#
loop_
_entity_poly.entity_id
_entity_poly.type
_entity_poly.pdbx_seq_one_letter_code
_entity_poly.pdbx_strand_id
1 'polypeptide(L)'
;MAFGSHTRLDVRRAQQHSSFCSPSSAAAVLVALALVAVWMASSTLVTPADFSPFRPTTTTARPRNRMDPVTVEEDADDPPPLTLRQTETGPGGDNGSHSHSPSLETATEADPQAAQSNSNTKDTPHNKQQQQTASPTPSSYAWKLCNTEAGPDYIPCLDNLQAIRNLRTTKHYEHRERHCPQHPPTCLVPLPKGYTNPIRWPNSRDQIWYNNVPHTKLVEYKGHQNWVKVSGEYLTFPGGGTQFKHGALHYIDFIQEAKKDIAWGKQTHVVLDVGCGVASFGGYLFDRDVLTMSFAPKDEHEAQVQFALERGIPAISAVMGTKRLPFPGRVFDVVHCARCRVPWHIEGGKLLLELDRLLRPGGYFVWSATPVYQKLPEDVEIWEAMSTLTRSMCWEMVNKVKDRVNRVGIAIFRKPTDNSCYEARSAANPPICGEYDDPDAAWNISLQSCVHRLPTDPAIHGSQWPVEWPLRLEKPPYWLKNSEAGVYGKLATEDFQADYEHWKQVISNSYMNDLGIDWSAVRNVMDMKAAYGGFAAALRDLKLWVMNVIPIDSPDTLPIIYERGLFGIYHDWCESFSTYPRTYDLLHANHLFSKIKKSDRCKLVAVMVEVDRILRPGGRLIVRDSMETMHEVESMAKSLHWEVRKSYSQDNEGLLFVEKTMWRPNEVEAKL
;
A
#
# COMPACT_ATOMS: atom_id res chain seq x y z
N MET A 1 -38.38 -42.13 8.44
CA MET A 1 -38.98 -43.46 8.15
C MET A 1 -39.46 -43.46 6.70
N ALA A 2 -39.71 -44.63 6.08
CA ALA A 2 -40.43 -44.74 4.80
C ALA A 2 -41.91 -44.32 4.98
N PHE A 3 -42.77 -44.13 3.98
CA PHE A 3 -42.83 -44.56 2.55
C PHE A 3 -43.17 -43.33 1.66
N GLY A 4 -43.23 -43.31 0.31
CA GLY A 4 -43.50 -44.33 -0.72
C GLY A 4 -44.99 -44.39 -1.10
N SER A 5 -45.44 -44.49 -2.36
CA SER A 5 -44.75 -44.50 -3.68
C SER A 5 -45.76 -44.50 -4.87
N HIS A 6 -45.36 -43.95 -6.03
CA HIS A 6 -45.97 -44.19 -7.38
C HIS A 6 -47.42 -43.66 -7.61
N THR A 7 -47.93 -43.46 -8.84
CA THR A 7 -47.75 -44.17 -10.14
C THR A 7 -47.60 -43.28 -11.41
N ARG A 8 -47.20 -43.91 -12.53
CA ARG A 8 -47.11 -43.36 -13.91
C ARG A 8 -48.47 -43.26 -14.61
N LEU A 9 -48.54 -42.47 -15.70
CA LEU A 9 -49.07 -42.94 -16.99
C LEU A 9 -48.63 -42.06 -18.19
N ASP A 10 -48.29 -42.70 -19.32
CA ASP A 10 -47.97 -42.09 -20.62
C ASP A 10 -49.18 -42.16 -21.57
N VAL A 11 -49.48 -41.09 -22.33
CA VAL A 11 -50.23 -41.18 -23.61
C VAL A 11 -49.68 -40.16 -24.62
N ARG A 12 -49.63 -40.56 -25.91
CA ARG A 12 -49.10 -39.81 -27.06
C ARG A 12 -50.19 -38.98 -27.76
N ARG A 13 -49.78 -37.93 -28.49
CA ARG A 13 -49.78 -37.82 -29.99
C ARG A 13 -49.94 -36.35 -30.45
N ALA A 14 -49.55 -36.04 -31.68
CA ALA A 14 -49.40 -34.68 -32.21
C ALA A 14 -50.39 -34.36 -33.34
N GLN A 15 -50.62 -33.06 -33.62
CA GLN A 15 -51.15 -32.61 -34.90
C GLN A 15 -50.75 -31.17 -35.32
N GLN A 16 -50.12 -31.10 -36.50
CA GLN A 16 -50.20 -30.09 -37.58
C GLN A 16 -50.63 -28.64 -37.27
N HIS A 17 -49.76 -27.67 -37.59
CA HIS A 17 -50.14 -26.29 -37.91
C HIS A 17 -50.38 -26.11 -39.42
N SER A 18 -51.38 -25.29 -39.78
CA SER A 18 -51.63 -24.81 -41.14
C SER A 18 -51.19 -23.34 -41.30
N SER A 19 -50.86 -22.94 -42.52
CA SER A 19 -50.37 -21.58 -42.83
C SER A 19 -51.48 -20.69 -43.40
N PHE A 20 -51.55 -19.45 -42.91
CA PHE A 20 -52.17 -18.32 -43.62
C PHE A 20 -51.28 -17.08 -43.45
N CYS A 21 -50.74 -16.57 -44.56
CA CYS A 21 -50.01 -15.30 -44.58
C CYS A 21 -50.97 -14.15 -44.92
N SER A 22 -50.84 -13.01 -44.24
CA SER A 22 -51.55 -11.78 -44.56
C SER A 22 -50.59 -10.75 -45.16
N PRO A 23 -50.96 -9.97 -46.19
CA PRO A 23 -50.03 -9.08 -46.90
C PRO A 23 -49.31 -8.06 -46.00
N SER A 24 -49.99 -7.59 -44.95
CA SER A 24 -49.47 -6.60 -44.00
C SER A 24 -48.18 -7.05 -43.30
N SER A 25 -48.00 -8.36 -43.08
CA SER A 25 -46.82 -8.92 -42.43
C SER A 25 -45.56 -8.77 -43.28
N ALA A 26 -45.67 -8.94 -44.60
CA ALA A 26 -44.53 -8.85 -45.51
C ALA A 26 -44.00 -7.41 -45.62
N ALA A 27 -44.89 -6.43 -45.65
CA ALA A 27 -44.52 -5.01 -45.64
C ALA A 27 -43.78 -4.61 -44.35
N ALA A 28 -44.28 -5.05 -43.19
CA ALA A 28 -43.62 -4.79 -41.90
C ALA A 28 -42.22 -5.42 -41.82
N VAL A 29 -42.05 -6.65 -42.29
CA VAL A 29 -40.74 -7.33 -42.33
C VAL A 29 -39.77 -6.65 -43.32
N LEU A 30 -40.24 -6.21 -44.48
CA LEU A 30 -39.42 -5.46 -45.44
C LEU A 30 -38.96 -4.10 -44.89
N VAL A 31 -39.84 -3.37 -44.20
CA VAL A 31 -39.46 -2.11 -43.53
C VAL A 31 -38.47 -2.36 -42.39
N ALA A 32 -38.67 -3.41 -41.59
CA ALA A 32 -37.73 -3.79 -40.53
C ALA A 32 -36.35 -4.17 -41.10
N LEU A 33 -36.30 -4.97 -42.16
CA LEU A 33 -35.05 -5.33 -42.84
C LEU A 33 -34.37 -4.13 -43.50
N ALA A 34 -35.13 -3.19 -44.07
CA ALA A 34 -34.59 -1.94 -44.61
C ALA A 34 -34.00 -1.05 -43.51
N LEU A 35 -34.66 -0.93 -42.35
CA LEU A 35 -34.14 -0.19 -41.19
C LEU A 35 -32.88 -0.86 -40.61
N VAL A 36 -32.84 -2.19 -40.53
CA VAL A 36 -31.63 -2.93 -40.13
C VAL A 36 -30.50 -2.75 -41.16
N ALA A 37 -30.80 -2.75 -42.46
CA ALA A 37 -29.80 -2.50 -43.50
C ALA A 37 -29.24 -1.06 -43.43
N VAL A 38 -30.10 -0.06 -43.20
CA VAL A 38 -29.68 1.34 -42.97
C VAL A 38 -28.85 1.47 -41.69
N TRP A 39 -29.23 0.76 -40.61
CA TRP A 39 -28.46 0.72 -39.36
C TRP A 39 -27.09 0.06 -39.54
N MET A 40 -26.99 -1.04 -40.27
CA MET A 40 -25.71 -1.69 -40.59
C MET A 40 -24.83 -0.82 -41.52
N ALA A 41 -25.44 -0.12 -42.49
CA ALA A 41 -24.73 0.79 -43.40
C ALA A 41 -24.25 2.09 -42.72
N SER A 42 -24.90 2.52 -41.63
CA SER A 42 -24.46 3.67 -40.81
C SER A 42 -23.51 3.26 -39.69
N SER A 43 -23.60 2.01 -39.20
CA SER A 43 -22.68 1.44 -38.20
C SER A 43 -21.29 1.08 -38.76
N THR A 44 -21.11 1.11 -40.08
CA THR A 44 -19.84 0.79 -40.76
C THR A 44 -18.98 2.01 -41.10
N LEU A 45 -19.37 3.21 -40.65
CA LEU A 45 -18.61 4.46 -40.80
C LEU A 45 -18.18 5.09 -39.47
N VAL A 46 -17.83 4.24 -38.48
CA VAL A 46 -17.04 4.66 -37.32
C VAL A 46 -15.79 3.78 -37.24
N THR A 47 -14.72 4.21 -37.92
CA THR A 47 -13.37 3.72 -37.62
C THR A 47 -13.02 4.12 -36.18
N PRO A 48 -12.54 3.21 -35.32
CA PRO A 48 -11.95 3.61 -34.05
C PRO A 48 -10.82 4.62 -34.30
N ALA A 49 -10.82 5.74 -33.59
CA ALA A 49 -9.72 6.69 -33.68
C ALA A 49 -8.48 6.08 -33.02
N ASP A 50 -7.46 5.76 -33.81
CA ASP A 50 -6.16 5.34 -33.29
C ASP A 50 -5.58 6.45 -32.42
N PHE A 51 -5.52 6.21 -31.11
CA PHE A 51 -4.87 7.08 -30.13
C PHE A 51 -3.34 7.00 -30.28
N SER A 52 -2.82 7.54 -31.38
CA SER A 52 -1.39 7.73 -31.59
C SER A 52 -0.83 8.73 -30.56
N PRO A 53 0.22 8.37 -29.79
CA PRO A 53 0.97 9.37 -29.03
C PRO A 53 1.60 10.37 -30.01
N PHE A 54 1.41 11.66 -29.76
CA PHE A 54 1.71 12.73 -30.73
C PHE A 54 3.14 12.70 -31.26
N ARG A 55 3.30 12.69 -32.60
CA ARG A 55 4.52 13.18 -33.25
C ARG A 55 4.66 14.69 -33.00
N PRO A 56 5.84 15.20 -32.62
CA PRO A 56 6.06 16.64 -32.48
C PRO A 56 6.10 17.32 -33.85
N THR A 57 5.29 18.37 -34.04
CA THR A 57 5.34 19.24 -35.22
C THR A 57 6.45 20.29 -35.08
N THR A 58 7.47 20.21 -35.93
CA THR A 58 8.62 21.12 -35.91
C THR A 58 8.27 22.50 -36.47
N THR A 59 7.83 23.42 -35.61
CA THR A 59 7.63 24.84 -36.00
C THR A 59 8.97 25.57 -35.98
N THR A 60 9.35 26.18 -37.12
CA THR A 60 10.64 26.85 -37.31
C THR A 60 10.72 28.21 -36.61
N ALA A 61 11.56 28.31 -35.58
CA ALA A 61 11.88 29.58 -34.93
C ALA A 61 12.92 30.37 -35.76
N ARG A 62 12.64 31.64 -36.07
CA ARG A 62 13.65 32.60 -36.53
C ARG A 62 14.41 33.17 -35.32
N PRO A 63 15.72 33.44 -35.42
CA PRO A 63 16.49 33.98 -34.30
C PRO A 63 16.11 35.42 -33.97
N ARG A 64 16.28 35.79 -32.69
CA ARG A 64 16.41 37.18 -32.25
C ARG A 64 17.70 37.35 -31.45
N ASN A 65 18.22 38.58 -31.45
CA ASN A 65 19.62 38.83 -31.16
C ASN A 65 19.97 38.75 -29.67
N ARG A 66 21.19 38.25 -29.45
CA ARG A 66 22.15 38.64 -28.42
C ARG A 66 21.93 40.06 -27.88
N MET A 67 21.98 40.19 -26.55
CA MET A 67 22.37 41.40 -25.85
C MET A 67 23.18 41.00 -24.61
N ASP A 68 24.13 41.83 -24.21
CA ASP A 68 25.32 41.42 -23.45
C ASP A 68 25.12 41.52 -21.90
N PRO A 69 26.03 40.97 -21.06
CA PRO A 69 25.71 40.66 -19.66
C PRO A 69 25.82 41.88 -18.73
N VAL A 70 25.01 41.86 -17.66
CA VAL A 70 25.13 42.78 -16.52
C VAL A 70 26.09 42.17 -15.49
N THR A 71 26.90 43.04 -14.88
CA THR A 71 27.97 42.69 -13.93
C THR A 71 27.45 42.29 -12.55
N VAL A 72 28.29 41.55 -11.83
CA VAL A 72 28.18 41.34 -10.38
C VAL A 72 28.80 42.54 -9.67
N GLU A 73 28.20 43.01 -8.58
CA GLU A 73 28.86 43.81 -7.56
C GLU A 73 28.87 43.00 -6.26
N GLU A 74 30.03 42.97 -5.61
CA GLU A 74 30.20 42.45 -4.25
C GLU A 74 29.96 43.60 -3.26
N ASP A 75 29.40 43.29 -2.10
CA ASP A 75 29.60 44.09 -0.88
C ASP A 75 29.70 43.11 0.30
N ALA A 76 30.59 43.42 1.24
CA ALA A 76 30.91 42.56 2.38
C ALA A 76 31.14 43.38 3.64
N ASP A 77 30.62 42.92 4.78
CA ASP A 77 30.92 43.47 6.11
C ASP A 77 30.62 42.44 7.22
N ASP A 78 31.61 42.17 8.09
CA ASP A 78 31.56 41.26 9.27
C ASP A 78 32.91 41.37 10.04
N PRO A 79 33.06 40.99 11.35
CA PRO A 79 32.10 40.76 12.44
C PRO A 79 32.23 41.94 13.45
N PRO A 80 32.77 41.87 14.70
CA PRO A 80 32.65 40.94 15.86
C PRO A 80 32.17 41.72 17.14
N PRO A 81 32.44 41.34 18.42
CA PRO A 81 32.91 40.07 19.01
C PRO A 81 32.09 39.52 20.23
N LEU A 82 32.12 38.20 20.38
CA LEU A 82 32.32 37.40 21.63
C LEU A 82 31.72 37.82 23.00
N THR A 83 31.15 36.84 23.72
CA THR A 83 31.85 36.23 24.89
C THR A 83 31.23 34.91 25.39
N LEU A 84 32.08 34.02 25.91
CA LEU A 84 31.68 32.87 26.74
C LEU A 84 31.55 33.30 28.22
N ARG A 85 30.90 32.48 29.05
CA ARG A 85 31.28 32.31 30.46
C ARG A 85 31.17 30.86 30.94
N GLN A 86 31.97 30.52 31.94
CA GLN A 86 32.14 29.19 32.51
C GLN A 86 31.62 29.10 33.96
N THR A 87 31.78 27.91 34.53
CA THR A 87 31.48 27.46 35.91
C THR A 87 32.14 28.27 37.03
N GLU A 88 31.49 28.31 38.20
CA GLU A 88 32.09 28.61 39.52
C GLU A 88 31.36 27.81 40.63
N THR A 89 31.91 27.74 41.86
CA THR A 89 31.68 26.55 42.74
C THR A 89 31.59 26.78 44.27
N GLY A 90 30.55 26.22 44.91
CA GLY A 90 30.45 25.99 46.37
C GLY A 90 30.10 27.22 47.24
N PRO A 91 30.08 27.13 48.59
CA PRO A 91 30.28 25.93 49.45
C PRO A 91 29.31 25.75 50.67
N GLY A 92 29.22 24.52 51.21
CA GLY A 92 28.71 24.19 52.58
C GLY A 92 27.19 24.27 52.84
N GLY A 93 26.60 23.59 53.86
CA GLY A 93 27.13 22.54 54.74
C GLY A 93 26.15 22.08 55.86
N ASP A 94 26.19 20.77 56.18
CA ASP A 94 25.90 20.08 57.46
C ASP A 94 24.48 19.78 58.05
N ASN A 95 24.36 18.52 58.52
CA ASN A 95 23.49 17.92 59.58
C ASN A 95 21.98 17.64 59.38
N GLY A 96 21.51 16.49 59.92
CA GLY A 96 20.06 16.20 60.07
C GLY A 96 19.56 14.76 59.89
N SER A 97 20.38 13.75 60.19
CA SER A 97 20.04 12.38 60.65
C SER A 97 18.57 11.97 60.93
N HIS A 98 18.15 10.78 60.46
CA HIS A 98 17.65 9.70 61.34
C HIS A 98 17.68 8.31 60.67
N SER A 99 17.93 7.27 61.46
CA SER A 99 17.99 5.85 61.09
C SER A 99 16.68 5.11 61.42
N HIS A 100 16.44 3.94 60.83
CA HIS A 100 16.47 2.66 61.57
C HIS A 100 16.17 1.43 60.69
N SER A 101 17.05 0.43 60.79
CA SER A 101 16.71 -0.98 60.62
C SER A 101 16.67 -1.64 62.01
N PRO A 102 16.00 -2.79 62.14
CA PRO A 102 16.45 -3.84 63.05
C PRO A 102 16.64 -5.19 62.34
N SER A 103 17.15 -6.18 63.06
CA SER A 103 17.70 -7.43 62.53
C SER A 103 17.13 -8.69 63.20
N LEU A 104 17.23 -9.80 62.46
CA LEU A 104 17.45 -11.21 62.87
C LEU A 104 17.25 -11.60 64.36
N GLU A 105 16.44 -12.64 64.60
CA GLU A 105 16.74 -13.65 65.64
C GLU A 105 16.07 -15.01 65.33
N THR A 106 16.34 -16.05 66.13
CA THR A 106 16.29 -17.47 65.70
C THR A 106 15.60 -18.38 66.72
N ALA A 107 14.92 -19.46 66.28
CA ALA A 107 14.42 -20.51 67.18
C ALA A 107 14.51 -21.95 66.60
N THR A 108 14.98 -22.85 67.47
CA THR A 108 14.96 -24.32 67.50
C THR A 108 13.53 -24.93 67.53
N GLU A 109 13.24 -26.23 67.37
CA GLU A 109 13.95 -27.50 67.05
C GLU A 109 12.87 -28.58 66.76
N ALA A 110 13.16 -29.63 65.96
CA ALA A 110 12.62 -31.00 66.12
C ALA A 110 13.09 -31.98 65.02
N ASP A 111 13.66 -33.11 65.44
CA ASP A 111 13.83 -34.38 64.71
C ASP A 111 13.10 -35.47 65.59
N PRO A 112 12.73 -36.71 65.16
CA PRO A 112 13.71 -37.72 64.72
C PRO A 112 13.24 -38.81 63.72
N GLN A 113 14.22 -39.57 63.21
CA GLN A 113 14.14 -40.98 62.74
C GLN A 113 13.35 -41.25 61.43
N ALA A 114 13.81 -42.07 60.47
CA ALA A 114 15.02 -42.90 60.32
C ALA A 114 15.30 -43.12 58.79
N ALA A 115 16.22 -43.96 58.27
CA ALA A 115 16.99 -45.07 58.82
C ALA A 115 18.30 -45.38 58.04
N GLN A 116 18.90 -46.55 58.35
CA GLN A 116 20.12 -47.16 57.79
C GLN A 116 19.77 -48.25 56.75
N SER A 117 20.66 -48.82 55.90
CA SER A 117 21.97 -48.40 55.36
C SER A 117 22.46 -49.42 54.30
N ASN A 118 23.45 -49.03 53.49
CA ASN A 118 24.52 -49.86 52.87
C ASN A 118 24.21 -51.17 52.13
N SER A 119 24.67 -51.25 50.87
CA SER A 119 25.72 -52.22 50.49
C SER A 119 26.56 -51.68 49.31
N ASN A 120 27.82 -52.13 49.21
CA ASN A 120 28.80 -51.61 48.24
C ASN A 120 28.97 -52.52 47.02
N THR A 121 29.18 -51.92 45.85
CA THR A 121 30.04 -52.51 44.79
C THR A 121 30.78 -51.41 44.04
N LYS A 122 31.99 -51.73 43.57
CA LYS A 122 32.81 -50.84 42.72
C LYS A 122 32.35 -50.96 41.27
N ASP A 123 32.49 -49.89 40.48
CA ASP A 123 33.04 -50.07 39.13
C ASP A 123 33.68 -48.80 38.54
N THR A 124 34.41 -48.97 37.43
CA THR A 124 35.34 -47.99 36.84
C THR A 124 34.64 -47.13 35.75
N PRO A 125 34.94 -45.81 35.61
CA PRO A 125 34.18 -44.95 34.70
C PRO A 125 34.37 -45.31 33.22
N HIS A 126 33.28 -45.68 32.54
CA HIS A 126 33.30 -46.04 31.13
C HIS A 126 32.90 -44.85 30.25
N ASN A 127 33.90 -44.28 29.55
CA ASN A 127 33.79 -43.01 28.83
C ASN A 127 32.98 -43.14 27.52
N LYS A 128 31.65 -42.97 27.61
CA LYS A 128 30.78 -42.93 26.43
C LYS A 128 30.75 -41.53 25.81
N GLN A 129 31.58 -41.32 24.79
CA GLN A 129 31.40 -40.22 23.85
C GLN A 129 29.99 -40.31 23.23
N GLN A 130 29.13 -39.33 23.51
CA GLN A 130 27.92 -39.16 22.72
C GLN A 130 28.35 -38.69 21.33
N GLN A 131 28.09 -39.52 20.31
CA GLN A 131 28.15 -39.08 18.93
C GLN A 131 27.10 -37.97 18.75
N GLN A 132 27.55 -36.74 18.53
CA GLN A 132 26.69 -35.72 17.96
C GLN A 132 26.27 -36.22 16.57
N THR A 133 25.00 -36.65 16.44
CA THR A 133 24.38 -36.85 15.13
C THR A 133 24.48 -35.52 14.38
N ALA A 134 25.30 -35.50 13.32
CA ALA A 134 25.51 -34.29 12.54
C ALA A 134 24.16 -33.72 12.09
N SER A 135 23.99 -32.41 12.27
CA SER A 135 22.88 -31.69 11.66
C SER A 135 22.89 -31.93 10.15
N PRO A 136 21.70 -32.02 9.50
CA PRO A 136 21.65 -32.16 8.05
C PRO A 136 22.43 -31.01 7.41
N THR A 137 23.33 -31.33 6.49
CA THR A 137 24.13 -30.35 5.75
C THR A 137 23.19 -29.31 5.14
N PRO A 138 23.43 -28.00 5.35
CA PRO A 138 22.54 -26.97 4.83
C PRO A 138 22.45 -27.09 3.32
N SER A 139 21.23 -27.11 2.77
CA SER A 139 21.03 -27.14 1.32
C SER A 139 21.70 -25.90 0.72
N SER A 140 22.65 -26.12 -0.18
CA SER A 140 23.39 -25.05 -0.84
C SER A 140 22.48 -24.32 -1.83
N TYR A 141 21.80 -23.28 -1.35
CA TYR A 141 20.99 -22.40 -2.21
C TYR A 141 21.89 -21.75 -3.27
N ALA A 142 21.66 -22.08 -4.54
CA ALA A 142 22.41 -21.57 -5.67
C ALA A 142 21.65 -20.41 -6.32
N TRP A 143 22.04 -19.18 -6.01
CA TRP A 143 21.36 -17.97 -6.46
C TRP A 143 21.82 -17.51 -7.84
N LYS A 144 20.88 -16.98 -8.64
CA LYS A 144 21.14 -16.41 -9.97
C LYS A 144 20.43 -15.09 -10.14
N LEU A 145 20.93 -14.23 -11.03
CA LEU A 145 20.29 -12.97 -11.40
C LEU A 145 19.11 -13.20 -12.37
N CYS A 146 18.02 -12.47 -12.15
CA CYS A 146 16.89 -12.46 -13.06
C CYS A 146 17.27 -11.92 -14.45
N ASN A 147 16.94 -12.65 -15.51
CA ASN A 147 17.26 -12.29 -16.89
C ASN A 147 16.02 -11.69 -17.59
N THR A 148 15.73 -10.42 -17.31
CA THR A 148 14.48 -9.75 -17.74
C THR A 148 14.73 -8.36 -18.31
N GLU A 149 13.85 -7.90 -19.21
CA GLU A 149 13.99 -6.63 -19.91
C GLU A 149 13.78 -5.40 -18.99
N ALA A 150 13.11 -5.60 -17.84
CA ALA A 150 13.00 -4.62 -16.76
C ALA A 150 14.27 -4.50 -15.89
N GLY A 151 15.22 -5.43 -16.00
CA GLY A 151 16.52 -5.39 -15.34
C GLY A 151 16.44 -5.15 -13.82
N PRO A 152 17.02 -4.05 -13.29
CA PRO A 152 17.00 -3.76 -11.86
C PRO A 152 15.61 -3.37 -11.34
N ASP A 153 14.64 -3.08 -12.20
CA ASP A 153 13.29 -2.63 -11.82
C ASP A 153 12.23 -3.71 -12.11
N TYR A 154 12.64 -4.98 -12.11
CA TYR A 154 11.78 -6.14 -12.31
C TYR A 154 10.80 -6.35 -11.14
N ILE A 155 9.52 -6.44 -11.45
CA ILE A 155 8.39 -6.72 -10.57
C ILE A 155 7.64 -7.90 -11.22
N PRO A 156 7.82 -9.16 -10.76
CA PRO A 156 7.34 -10.34 -11.46
C PRO A 156 5.87 -10.31 -11.91
N CYS A 157 4.96 -9.79 -11.07
CA CYS A 157 3.54 -9.66 -11.40
C CYS A 157 3.18 -8.49 -12.34
N LEU A 158 4.10 -7.57 -12.65
CA LEU A 158 3.84 -6.44 -13.55
C LEU A 158 4.67 -6.49 -14.85
N ASP A 159 5.72 -7.33 -14.89
CA ASP A 159 6.59 -7.52 -16.05
C ASP A 159 6.43 -8.92 -16.70
N ASN A 160 5.33 -9.63 -16.44
CA ASN A 160 5.02 -10.92 -17.06
C ASN A 160 4.61 -10.74 -18.52
N LEU A 161 5.59 -10.53 -19.39
CA LEU A 161 5.40 -10.29 -20.81
C LEU A 161 4.64 -11.43 -21.51
N GLN A 162 4.75 -12.67 -21.03
CA GLN A 162 4.01 -13.81 -21.60
C GLN A 162 2.50 -13.68 -21.35
N ALA A 163 2.10 -13.41 -20.10
CA ALA A 163 0.68 -13.19 -19.77
C ALA A 163 0.14 -11.92 -20.44
N ILE A 164 0.90 -10.83 -20.44
CA ILE A 164 0.50 -9.54 -21.03
C ILE A 164 0.28 -9.66 -22.55
N ARG A 165 1.15 -10.41 -23.27
CA ARG A 165 0.98 -10.68 -24.71
C ARG A 165 -0.23 -11.56 -25.04
N ASN A 166 -0.74 -12.32 -24.06
CA ASN A 166 -1.92 -13.19 -24.22
C ASN A 166 -3.25 -12.49 -23.85
N LEU A 167 -3.23 -11.20 -23.49
CA LEU A 167 -4.45 -10.44 -23.19
C LEU A 167 -5.27 -10.19 -24.46
N ARG A 168 -6.60 -10.34 -24.35
CA ARG A 168 -7.55 -10.11 -25.46
C ARG A 168 -7.76 -8.63 -25.79
N THR A 169 -7.42 -7.74 -24.86
CA THR A 169 -7.65 -6.29 -24.90
C THR A 169 -6.71 -5.62 -23.91
N THR A 170 -6.39 -4.36 -24.18
CA THR A 170 -5.63 -3.45 -23.29
C THR A 170 -6.38 -2.15 -22.99
N LYS A 171 -7.64 -2.04 -23.45
CA LYS A 171 -8.49 -0.84 -23.43
C LYS A 171 -8.76 -0.31 -22.01
N HIS A 172 -8.86 -1.20 -21.03
CA HIS A 172 -9.13 -0.88 -19.64
C HIS A 172 -7.85 -1.00 -18.79
N TYR A 173 -6.67 -0.77 -19.39
CA TYR A 173 -5.36 -0.91 -18.76
C TYR A 173 -5.06 -2.30 -18.17
N GLU A 174 -5.68 -3.36 -18.70
CA GLU A 174 -5.46 -4.76 -18.30
C GLU A 174 -3.96 -5.09 -18.27
N HIS A 175 -3.20 -4.61 -19.26
CA HIS A 175 -1.75 -4.77 -19.40
C HIS A 175 -0.89 -4.07 -18.30
N ARG A 176 -1.50 -3.34 -17.36
CA ARG A 176 -0.86 -2.73 -16.19
C ARG A 176 -1.37 -3.31 -14.85
N GLU A 177 -2.28 -4.30 -14.90
CA GLU A 177 -2.76 -5.05 -13.74
C GLU A 177 -1.75 -6.14 -13.31
N ARG A 178 -2.03 -6.85 -12.22
CA ARG A 178 -1.21 -7.96 -11.72
C ARG A 178 -1.43 -9.21 -12.57
N HIS A 179 -0.38 -9.66 -13.25
CA HIS A 179 -0.30 -10.91 -14.03
C HIS A 179 0.81 -11.79 -13.49
N CYS A 180 0.61 -12.39 -12.32
CA CYS A 180 1.67 -13.14 -11.63
C CYS A 180 2.08 -14.43 -12.39
N PRO A 181 3.38 -14.78 -12.42
CA PRO A 181 3.84 -16.07 -12.94
C PRO A 181 3.25 -17.26 -12.15
N GLN A 182 2.91 -18.35 -12.83
CA GLN A 182 2.37 -19.57 -12.19
C GLN A 182 3.32 -20.20 -11.16
N HIS A 183 4.62 -20.02 -11.37
CA HIS A 183 5.66 -20.38 -10.42
C HIS A 183 6.43 -19.12 -10.04
N PRO A 184 6.43 -18.71 -8.75
CA PRO A 184 7.17 -17.54 -8.31
C PRO A 184 8.66 -17.68 -8.62
N PRO A 185 9.32 -16.63 -9.16
CA PRO A 185 10.72 -16.71 -9.55
C PRO A 185 11.64 -16.85 -8.33
N THR A 186 12.71 -17.63 -8.51
CA THR A 186 13.75 -17.86 -7.49
C THR A 186 15.04 -17.07 -7.77
N CYS A 187 14.96 -16.06 -8.64
CA CYS A 187 16.08 -15.24 -9.09
C CYS A 187 16.18 -13.92 -8.32
N LEU A 188 17.39 -13.42 -8.13
CA LEU A 188 17.63 -12.14 -7.48
C LEU A 188 17.63 -10.99 -8.48
N VAL A 189 16.96 -9.89 -8.14
CA VAL A 189 16.94 -8.69 -8.98
C VAL A 189 18.28 -7.95 -8.88
N PRO A 190 18.94 -7.61 -10.01
CA PRO A 190 20.23 -6.90 -9.98
C PRO A 190 20.11 -5.49 -9.37
N LEU A 191 21.24 -4.94 -8.95
CA LEU A 191 21.34 -3.57 -8.46
C LEU A 191 21.57 -2.60 -9.64
N PRO A 192 21.05 -1.36 -9.59
CA PRO A 192 21.44 -0.30 -10.53
C PRO A 192 22.96 -0.07 -10.52
N LYS A 193 23.53 0.25 -11.67
CA LYS A 193 24.97 0.57 -11.78
C LYS A 193 25.28 1.84 -11.00
N GLY A 194 26.09 1.73 -9.95
CA GLY A 194 26.42 2.85 -9.08
C GLY A 194 25.34 3.17 -8.04
N TYR A 195 24.46 2.21 -7.70
CA TYR A 195 23.53 2.33 -6.58
C TYR A 195 24.26 2.67 -5.28
N THR A 196 23.71 3.63 -4.53
CA THR A 196 24.21 4.14 -3.25
C THR A 196 23.14 4.04 -2.16
N ASN A 197 23.56 4.13 -0.89
CA ASN A 197 22.62 4.20 0.22
C ASN A 197 21.71 5.45 0.06
N PRO A 198 20.38 5.34 0.26
CA PRO A 198 19.46 6.46 0.06
C PRO A 198 19.78 7.68 0.93
N ILE A 199 19.30 8.84 0.49
CA ILE A 199 19.36 10.07 1.29
C ILE A 199 18.43 9.89 2.51
N ARG A 200 18.85 10.36 3.69
CA ARG A 200 18.03 10.27 4.91
C ARG A 200 16.84 11.24 4.86
N TRP A 201 15.73 10.85 5.49
CA TRP A 201 14.61 11.75 5.74
C TRP A 201 15.03 12.86 6.74
N PRO A 202 14.57 14.12 6.61
CA PRO A 202 13.58 14.63 5.64
C PRO A 202 14.15 14.97 4.26
N ASN A 203 15.48 15.04 4.09
CA ASN A 203 16.10 15.51 2.85
C ASN A 203 15.71 14.66 1.63
N SER A 204 15.48 13.36 1.81
CA SER A 204 14.96 12.48 0.75
C SER A 204 13.62 12.92 0.16
N ARG A 205 12.78 13.65 0.92
CA ARG A 205 11.52 14.19 0.41
C ARG A 205 11.74 15.06 -0.82
N ASP A 206 12.83 15.81 -0.87
CA ASP A 206 13.03 16.86 -1.86
C ASP A 206 14.27 16.61 -2.77
N GLN A 207 15.06 15.55 -2.51
CA GLN A 207 16.22 15.15 -3.31
C GLN A 207 16.55 13.64 -3.19
N ILE A 208 16.93 12.96 -4.28
CA ILE A 208 17.46 11.58 -4.28
C ILE A 208 18.70 11.46 -5.17
N TRP A 209 19.43 10.33 -5.05
CA TRP A 209 20.51 9.97 -5.98
C TRP A 209 19.98 9.60 -7.37
N TYR A 210 20.60 10.12 -8.42
CA TYR A 210 20.26 9.77 -9.81
C TYR A 210 20.48 8.28 -10.10
N ASN A 211 21.60 7.70 -9.63
CA ASN A 211 21.95 6.30 -9.91
C ASN A 211 20.98 5.27 -9.31
N ASN A 212 20.22 5.64 -8.26
CA ASN A 212 19.25 4.74 -7.64
C ASN A 212 17.97 4.60 -8.46
N VAL A 213 17.60 5.63 -9.23
CA VAL A 213 16.43 5.67 -10.13
C VAL A 213 16.80 6.35 -11.45
N PRO A 214 17.64 5.71 -12.31
CA PRO A 214 18.33 6.36 -13.43
C PRO A 214 17.44 6.54 -14.69
N HIS A 215 16.23 7.08 -14.52
CA HIS A 215 15.21 7.22 -15.56
C HIS A 215 15.09 8.66 -16.07
N THR A 216 15.77 8.98 -17.18
CA THR A 216 15.80 10.35 -17.75
C THR A 216 14.47 10.80 -18.36
N LYS A 217 13.65 9.87 -18.89
CA LYS A 217 12.40 10.16 -19.63
C LYS A 217 11.47 11.14 -18.91
N LEU A 218 11.32 11.01 -17.58
CA LEU A 218 10.45 11.91 -16.80
C LEU A 218 11.05 13.32 -16.69
N VAL A 219 12.38 13.45 -16.60
CA VAL A 219 13.09 14.73 -16.55
C VAL A 219 12.94 15.47 -17.89
N GLU A 220 13.17 14.75 -18.99
CA GLU A 220 12.99 15.26 -20.36
C GLU A 220 11.54 15.73 -20.61
N TYR A 221 10.55 14.94 -20.18
CA TYR A 221 9.13 15.21 -20.44
C TYR A 221 8.45 16.15 -19.44
N LYS A 222 8.98 16.33 -18.21
CA LYS A 222 8.33 17.13 -17.14
C LYS A 222 9.20 18.21 -16.50
N GLY A 223 10.49 18.36 -16.83
CA GLY A 223 11.38 19.29 -16.11
C GLY A 223 10.86 20.74 -16.04
N HIS A 224 10.15 21.18 -17.08
CA HIS A 224 9.48 22.48 -17.20
C HIS A 224 8.19 22.62 -16.36
N GLN A 225 7.78 21.59 -15.60
CA GLN A 225 6.60 21.60 -14.72
C GLN A 225 6.95 21.57 -13.22
N ASN A 226 8.23 21.71 -12.86
CA ASN A 226 8.72 21.59 -11.46
C ASN A 226 8.42 20.23 -10.80
N TRP A 227 8.33 19.14 -11.57
CA TRP A 227 8.18 17.78 -11.03
C TRP A 227 9.52 17.22 -10.52
N VAL A 228 10.51 17.15 -11.42
CA VAL A 228 11.85 16.60 -11.17
C VAL A 228 12.86 17.43 -11.97
N LYS A 229 14.05 17.66 -11.41
CA LYS A 229 15.20 18.28 -12.12
C LYS A 229 16.47 17.48 -11.83
N VAL A 230 17.33 17.27 -12.85
CA VAL A 230 18.70 16.77 -12.63
C VAL A 230 19.56 17.92 -12.11
N SER A 231 20.36 17.66 -11.08
CA SER A 231 21.27 18.63 -10.45
C SER A 231 22.54 17.91 -10.01
N GLY A 232 23.51 17.79 -10.92
CA GLY A 232 24.69 16.95 -10.71
C GLY A 232 24.31 15.46 -10.60
N GLU A 233 24.77 14.80 -9.54
CA GLU A 233 24.49 13.38 -9.26
C GLU A 233 23.08 13.11 -8.68
N TYR A 234 22.24 14.15 -8.60
CA TYR A 234 20.95 14.11 -7.91
C TYR A 234 19.76 14.40 -8.81
N LEU A 235 18.60 13.88 -8.40
CA LEU A 235 17.28 14.29 -8.85
C LEU A 235 16.60 15.09 -7.73
N THR A 236 16.17 16.32 -8.02
CA THR A 236 15.51 17.22 -7.04
C THR A 236 14.04 17.41 -7.37
N PHE A 237 13.21 17.48 -6.31
CA PHE A 237 11.75 17.53 -6.38
C PHE A 237 11.27 18.80 -5.65
N PRO A 238 11.07 19.95 -6.34
CA PRO A 238 10.75 21.22 -5.70
C PRO A 238 9.27 21.34 -5.30
N GLY A 239 8.70 20.28 -4.71
CA GLY A 239 7.30 20.18 -4.27
C GLY A 239 6.22 20.35 -5.34
N GLY A 240 6.59 20.52 -6.62
CA GLY A 240 5.68 20.87 -7.70
C GLY A 240 4.87 19.70 -8.26
N GLY A 241 3.81 20.06 -8.98
CA GLY A 241 2.95 19.15 -9.73
C GLY A 241 2.21 19.91 -10.85
N THR A 242 1.57 19.21 -11.80
CA THR A 242 0.94 19.89 -12.95
C THR A 242 -0.20 20.83 -12.52
N GLN A 243 -0.90 20.51 -11.43
CA GLN A 243 -1.95 21.35 -10.83
C GLN A 243 -1.43 22.29 -9.72
N PHE A 244 -0.21 22.07 -9.22
CA PHE A 244 0.40 22.81 -8.11
C PHE A 244 1.87 23.16 -8.44
N LYS A 245 2.07 23.93 -9.51
CA LYS A 245 3.38 24.33 -10.05
C LYS A 245 4.20 25.19 -9.10
N HIS A 246 3.53 25.86 -8.17
CA HIS A 246 4.10 26.70 -7.10
C HIS A 246 4.26 25.96 -5.76
N GLY A 247 4.12 24.63 -5.75
CA GLY A 247 4.35 23.78 -4.58
C GLY A 247 3.08 23.20 -3.95
N ALA A 248 3.20 22.00 -3.39
CA ALA A 248 2.08 21.25 -2.80
C ALA A 248 1.44 21.93 -1.58
N LEU A 249 2.22 22.63 -0.73
CA LEU A 249 1.70 23.26 0.51
C LEU A 249 0.57 24.25 0.24
N HIS A 250 0.77 25.23 -0.65
CA HIS A 250 -0.28 26.18 -1.06
C HIS A 250 -1.54 25.48 -1.56
N TYR A 251 -1.39 24.36 -2.24
CA TYR A 251 -2.52 23.59 -2.78
C TYR A 251 -3.25 22.78 -1.69
N ILE A 252 -2.53 22.24 -0.70
CA ILE A 252 -3.11 21.61 0.52
C ILE A 252 -3.89 22.64 1.34
N ASP A 253 -3.35 23.86 1.48
CA ASP A 253 -4.04 24.99 2.13
C ASP A 253 -5.26 25.46 1.35
N PHE A 254 -5.16 25.62 0.02
CA PHE A 254 -6.29 25.98 -0.83
C PHE A 254 -7.46 24.97 -0.74
N ILE A 255 -7.17 23.66 -0.61
CA ILE A 255 -8.19 22.64 -0.35
C ILE A 255 -8.81 22.83 1.05
N GLN A 256 -7.98 23.10 2.06
CA GLN A 256 -8.42 23.32 3.45
C GLN A 256 -9.27 24.59 3.61
N GLU A 257 -8.97 25.65 2.86
CA GLU A 257 -9.80 26.85 2.74
C GLU A 257 -11.14 26.56 2.02
N ALA A 258 -11.08 25.79 0.93
CA ALA A 258 -12.26 25.45 0.12
C ALA A 258 -13.27 24.56 0.86
N LYS A 259 -12.83 23.67 1.77
CA LYS A 259 -13.72 22.92 2.66
C LYS A 259 -13.06 22.70 4.03
N LYS A 260 -13.40 23.58 4.99
CA LYS A 260 -12.84 23.57 6.34
C LYS A 260 -12.96 22.22 7.06
N ASP A 261 -14.11 21.56 6.89
CA ASP A 261 -14.45 20.26 7.48
C ASP A 261 -13.57 19.09 7.01
N ILE A 262 -12.69 19.28 6.01
CA ILE A 262 -11.64 18.30 5.70
C ILE A 262 -10.71 18.15 6.91
N ALA A 263 -10.39 19.26 7.60
CA ALA A 263 -9.61 19.31 8.84
C ALA A 263 -8.44 18.30 8.87
N TRP A 264 -7.42 18.58 8.05
CA TRP A 264 -6.21 17.76 7.94
C TRP A 264 -5.59 17.51 9.33
N GLY A 265 -5.23 16.26 9.63
CA GLY A 265 -4.63 15.85 10.90
C GLY A 265 -5.61 15.74 12.06
N LYS A 266 -6.94 15.78 11.80
CA LYS A 266 -7.99 15.62 12.81
C LYS A 266 -9.13 14.70 12.34
N GLN A 267 -9.95 15.22 11.41
CA GLN A 267 -11.05 14.47 10.80
C GLN A 267 -10.54 13.63 9.62
N THR A 268 -9.70 14.23 8.77
CA THR A 268 -8.99 13.54 7.68
C THR A 268 -7.57 13.24 8.11
N HIS A 269 -7.22 11.95 8.17
CA HIS A 269 -5.85 11.49 8.41
C HIS A 269 -5.42 10.37 7.45
N VAL A 270 -6.33 9.61 6.82
CA VAL A 270 -5.99 8.60 5.80
C VAL A 270 -6.57 8.98 4.44
N VAL A 271 -5.68 9.20 3.45
CA VAL A 271 -6.00 9.74 2.12
C VAL A 271 -5.56 8.77 1.02
N LEU A 272 -6.33 8.67 -0.06
CA LEU A 272 -5.95 7.96 -1.30
C LEU A 272 -5.60 8.98 -2.39
N ASP A 273 -4.36 8.96 -2.91
CA ASP A 273 -3.91 9.85 -4.00
C ASP A 273 -3.82 9.08 -5.33
N VAL A 274 -4.81 9.31 -6.20
CA VAL A 274 -4.98 8.61 -7.49
C VAL A 274 -4.13 9.29 -8.57
N GLY A 275 -3.27 8.52 -9.24
CA GLY A 275 -2.42 9.05 -10.32
C GLY A 275 -1.45 10.11 -9.80
N CYS A 276 -0.85 9.82 -8.64
CA CYS A 276 -0.15 10.74 -7.75
C CYS A 276 1.08 11.48 -8.33
N GLY A 277 1.54 11.12 -9.54
CA GLY A 277 2.83 11.58 -10.04
C GLY A 277 3.96 11.07 -9.14
N VAL A 278 4.95 11.91 -8.86
CA VAL A 278 6.00 11.61 -7.88
C VAL A 278 5.53 11.66 -6.40
N ALA A 279 4.22 11.58 -6.14
CA ALA A 279 3.56 11.63 -4.83
C ALA A 279 3.81 12.90 -4.00
N SER A 280 4.10 14.05 -4.63
CA SER A 280 4.36 15.31 -3.92
C SER A 280 3.17 15.82 -3.08
N PHE A 281 1.93 15.43 -3.38
CA PHE A 281 0.78 15.78 -2.54
C PHE A 281 0.86 15.05 -1.18
N GLY A 282 0.95 13.71 -1.21
CA GLY A 282 1.16 12.90 0.00
C GLY A 282 2.46 13.22 0.75
N GLY A 283 3.54 13.51 0.02
CA GLY A 283 4.85 13.85 0.60
C GLY A 283 4.87 15.11 1.46
N TYR A 284 4.00 16.09 1.18
CA TYR A 284 3.85 17.32 1.97
C TYR A 284 2.65 17.28 2.94
N LEU A 285 1.74 16.30 2.81
CA LEU A 285 0.67 16.06 3.78
C LEU A 285 1.21 15.51 5.13
N PHE A 286 2.42 14.96 5.16
CA PHE A 286 3.14 14.67 6.41
C PHE A 286 3.30 15.91 7.31
N ASP A 287 3.45 17.11 6.71
CA ASP A 287 3.56 18.38 7.45
C ASP A 287 2.21 18.82 8.07
N ARG A 288 1.14 18.04 7.85
CA ARG A 288 -0.21 18.21 8.42
C ARG A 288 -0.67 16.99 9.24
N ASP A 289 0.24 16.07 9.57
CA ASP A 289 -0.05 14.81 10.24
C ASP A 289 -1.15 13.99 9.52
N VAL A 290 -0.97 13.79 8.21
CA VAL A 290 -1.87 13.02 7.33
C VAL A 290 -1.08 11.96 6.58
N LEU A 291 -1.53 10.71 6.69
CA LEU A 291 -1.01 9.57 5.94
C LEU A 291 -1.72 9.47 4.57
N THR A 292 -0.94 9.45 3.49
CA THR A 292 -1.46 9.35 2.12
C THR A 292 -0.94 8.09 1.44
N MET A 293 -1.83 7.20 1.05
CA MET A 293 -1.52 6.07 0.17
C MET A 293 -1.63 6.52 -1.29
N SER A 294 -0.51 6.53 -1.99
CA SER A 294 -0.43 7.03 -3.37
C SER A 294 -0.39 5.88 -4.36
N PHE A 295 -0.99 5.99 -5.55
CA PHE A 295 -0.79 4.97 -6.58
C PHE A 295 -0.80 5.50 -8.03
N ALA A 296 -0.03 4.80 -8.86
CA ALA A 296 0.00 4.95 -10.32
C ALA A 296 0.41 3.60 -10.96
N PRO A 297 0.08 3.35 -12.24
CA PRO A 297 0.53 2.17 -12.96
C PRO A 297 2.05 2.15 -13.13
N LYS A 298 2.62 0.96 -13.35
CA LYS A 298 4.00 0.83 -13.83
C LYS A 298 4.05 1.13 -15.34
N ASP A 299 4.35 2.38 -15.71
CA ASP A 299 4.47 2.79 -17.11
C ASP A 299 5.93 2.93 -17.60
N GLU A 300 6.11 3.04 -18.92
CA GLU A 300 7.42 3.03 -19.59
C GLU A 300 8.09 4.41 -19.70
N HIS A 301 7.45 5.47 -19.23
CA HIS A 301 7.90 6.86 -19.37
C HIS A 301 8.14 7.55 -18.03
N GLU A 302 7.42 7.14 -16.99
CA GLU A 302 7.26 7.90 -15.76
C GLU A 302 7.40 6.96 -14.55
N ALA A 303 8.64 6.77 -14.04
CA ALA A 303 8.97 5.95 -12.86
C ALA A 303 8.48 6.56 -11.51
N GLN A 304 7.27 7.12 -11.54
CA GLN A 304 6.58 7.91 -10.53
C GLN A 304 6.58 7.27 -9.13
N VAL A 305 6.10 6.04 -9.04
CA VAL A 305 6.03 5.27 -7.78
C VAL A 305 7.43 4.98 -7.25
N GLN A 306 8.41 4.70 -8.12
CA GLN A 306 9.80 4.49 -7.71
C GLN A 306 10.41 5.77 -7.13
N PHE A 307 10.17 6.93 -7.77
CA PHE A 307 10.58 8.22 -7.24
C PHE A 307 9.92 8.51 -5.88
N ALA A 308 8.62 8.26 -5.71
CA ALA A 308 7.93 8.42 -4.43
C ALA A 308 8.56 7.56 -3.31
N LEU A 309 8.84 6.30 -3.61
CA LEU A 309 9.40 5.34 -2.65
C LEU A 309 10.87 5.62 -2.31
N GLU A 310 11.66 6.14 -3.26
CA GLU A 310 13.04 6.62 -3.00
C GLU A 310 13.06 7.92 -2.19
N ARG A 311 12.03 8.77 -2.35
CA ARG A 311 11.82 9.97 -1.53
C ARG A 311 11.29 9.69 -0.11
N GLY A 312 11.00 8.43 0.22
CA GLY A 312 10.42 8.06 1.51
C GLY A 312 8.93 8.39 1.66
N ILE A 313 8.16 8.35 0.57
CA ILE A 313 6.72 8.67 0.51
C ILE A 313 5.93 7.38 0.19
N PRO A 314 4.80 7.07 0.87
CA PRO A 314 4.04 5.85 0.62
C PRO A 314 3.41 5.82 -0.77
N ALA A 315 3.74 4.79 -1.56
CA ALA A 315 3.13 4.56 -2.86
C ALA A 315 3.10 3.06 -3.24
N ILE A 316 2.16 2.68 -4.11
CA ILE A 316 2.09 1.33 -4.71
C ILE A 316 1.95 1.39 -6.23
N SER A 317 2.43 0.34 -6.91
CA SER A 317 2.26 0.14 -8.36
C SER A 317 0.94 -0.57 -8.63
N ALA A 318 -0.09 0.19 -8.99
CA ALA A 318 -1.46 -0.29 -9.17
C ALA A 318 -2.23 0.52 -10.22
N VAL A 319 -3.31 -0.04 -10.76
CA VAL A 319 -4.23 0.62 -11.68
C VAL A 319 -5.66 0.19 -11.35
N MET A 320 -6.64 1.06 -11.58
CA MET A 320 -8.06 0.68 -11.61
C MET A 320 -8.39 0.28 -13.05
N GLY A 321 -8.24 -1.00 -13.36
CA GLY A 321 -8.52 -1.54 -14.69
C GLY A 321 -9.79 -2.36 -14.73
N THR A 322 -9.65 -3.67 -14.45
CA THR A 322 -10.75 -4.63 -14.33
C THR A 322 -10.91 -5.18 -12.92
N LYS A 323 -9.89 -5.04 -12.05
CA LYS A 323 -9.86 -5.49 -10.65
C LYS A 323 -10.02 -4.37 -9.63
N ARG A 324 -10.57 -4.73 -8.45
CA ARG A 324 -10.60 -3.86 -7.26
C ARG A 324 -9.17 -3.51 -6.83
N LEU A 325 -9.00 -2.30 -6.31
CA LEU A 325 -7.80 -1.94 -5.55
C LEU A 325 -7.79 -2.78 -4.25
N PRO A 326 -6.63 -3.29 -3.81
CA PRO A 326 -6.50 -4.25 -2.70
C PRO A 326 -6.67 -3.62 -1.30
N PHE A 327 -7.71 -2.81 -1.14
CA PHE A 327 -8.14 -2.17 0.10
C PHE A 327 -9.63 -2.49 0.36
N PRO A 328 -10.06 -2.62 1.63
CA PRO A 328 -11.47 -2.78 2.01
C PRO A 328 -12.32 -1.56 1.65
N GLY A 329 -13.65 -1.68 1.76
CA GLY A 329 -14.56 -0.57 1.51
C GLY A 329 -14.67 0.39 2.70
N ARG A 330 -15.11 1.63 2.44
CA ARG A 330 -15.42 2.66 3.45
C ARG A 330 -14.26 3.00 4.40
N VAL A 331 -13.01 3.02 3.92
CA VAL A 331 -11.83 3.20 4.77
C VAL A 331 -11.06 4.51 4.59
N PHE A 332 -11.12 5.16 3.43
CA PHE A 332 -10.44 6.43 3.21
C PHE A 332 -11.30 7.61 3.66
N ASP A 333 -10.71 8.57 4.38
CA ASP A 333 -11.38 9.79 4.82
C ASP A 333 -11.59 10.75 3.63
N VAL A 334 -10.59 10.82 2.73
CA VAL A 334 -10.58 11.61 1.49
C VAL A 334 -9.93 10.82 0.34
N VAL A 335 -10.47 10.96 -0.87
CA VAL A 335 -9.82 10.56 -2.12
C VAL A 335 -9.45 11.80 -2.94
N HIS A 336 -8.26 11.82 -3.52
CA HIS A 336 -7.73 12.94 -4.31
C HIS A 336 -7.33 12.49 -5.72
N CYS A 337 -7.53 13.38 -6.72
CA CYS A 337 -6.99 13.25 -8.07
C CYS A 337 -6.56 14.61 -8.62
N ALA A 338 -5.25 14.83 -8.77
CA ALA A 338 -4.68 15.99 -9.46
C ALA A 338 -4.21 15.64 -10.88
N ARG A 339 -5.10 15.87 -11.86
CA ARG A 339 -4.90 15.56 -13.29
C ARG A 339 -4.53 14.09 -13.56
N CYS A 340 -5.09 13.17 -12.77
CA CYS A 340 -4.82 11.73 -12.80
C CYS A 340 -5.18 11.00 -14.12
N ARG A 341 -5.79 11.68 -15.10
CA ARG A 341 -6.20 11.17 -16.44
C ARG A 341 -7.17 9.98 -16.44
N VAL A 342 -7.72 9.58 -15.29
CA VAL A 342 -8.73 8.53 -15.20
C VAL A 342 -10.05 9.01 -15.83
N PRO A 343 -10.66 8.26 -16.77
CA PRO A 343 -11.90 8.64 -17.44
C PRO A 343 -13.13 8.31 -16.56
N TRP A 344 -13.26 9.01 -15.42
CA TRP A 344 -14.24 8.71 -14.36
C TRP A 344 -15.71 8.53 -14.80
N HIS A 345 -16.13 9.14 -15.91
CA HIS A 345 -17.52 9.19 -16.37
C HIS A 345 -17.90 8.09 -17.38
N ILE A 346 -16.94 7.38 -17.98
CA ILE A 346 -17.25 6.39 -19.02
C ILE A 346 -17.79 5.09 -18.40
N GLU A 347 -18.42 4.25 -19.24
CA GLU A 347 -18.75 2.85 -18.89
C GLU A 347 -19.61 2.72 -17.62
N GLY A 348 -20.59 3.62 -17.47
CA GLY A 348 -21.49 3.66 -16.31
C GLY A 348 -20.83 4.19 -15.02
N GLY A 349 -19.66 4.83 -15.12
CA GLY A 349 -18.93 5.35 -13.97
C GLY A 349 -18.09 4.31 -13.23
N LYS A 350 -17.82 3.16 -13.86
CA LYS A 350 -17.22 1.98 -13.22
C LYS A 350 -15.96 2.25 -12.37
N LEU A 351 -15.11 3.19 -12.80
CA LEU A 351 -13.89 3.56 -12.06
C LEU A 351 -14.19 4.51 -10.87
N LEU A 352 -15.22 5.36 -10.99
CA LEU A 352 -15.67 6.23 -9.90
C LEU A 352 -16.45 5.45 -8.84
N LEU A 353 -17.11 4.35 -9.22
CA LEU A 353 -17.79 3.43 -8.31
C LEU A 353 -16.82 2.65 -7.42
N GLU A 354 -15.60 2.35 -7.89
CA GLU A 354 -14.52 1.84 -7.03
C GLU A 354 -14.09 2.89 -6.00
N LEU A 355 -14.01 4.17 -6.38
CA LEU A 355 -13.77 5.23 -5.39
C LEU A 355 -14.92 5.37 -4.38
N ASP A 356 -16.17 5.18 -4.80
CA ASP A 356 -17.28 5.13 -3.84
C ASP A 356 -17.12 3.96 -2.86
N ARG A 357 -16.86 2.74 -3.34
CA ARG A 357 -16.61 1.57 -2.47
C ARG A 357 -15.58 1.90 -1.40
N LEU A 358 -14.48 2.54 -1.77
CA LEU A 358 -13.34 2.86 -0.91
C LEU A 358 -13.54 4.06 0.04
N LEU A 359 -14.35 5.05 -0.36
CA LEU A 359 -14.56 6.30 0.39
C LEU A 359 -15.58 6.13 1.55
N ARG A 360 -15.24 6.68 2.72
CA ARG A 360 -16.11 6.73 3.91
C ARG A 360 -17.42 7.49 3.63
N PRO A 361 -18.57 7.06 4.17
CA PRO A 361 -19.82 7.81 4.09
C PRO A 361 -19.67 9.23 4.63
N GLY A 362 -20.14 10.25 3.92
CA GLY A 362 -19.89 11.65 4.27
C GLY A 362 -18.48 12.18 4.00
N GLY A 363 -17.55 11.34 3.49
CA GLY A 363 -16.17 11.70 3.13
C GLY A 363 -16.09 12.40 1.77
N TYR A 364 -14.89 12.91 1.42
CA TYR A 364 -14.73 13.81 0.26
C TYR A 364 -13.92 13.22 -0.89
N PHE A 365 -14.33 13.53 -2.13
CA PHE A 365 -13.53 13.38 -3.34
C PHE A 365 -13.09 14.77 -3.84
N VAL A 366 -11.78 15.01 -3.87
CA VAL A 366 -11.17 16.27 -4.33
C VAL A 366 -10.62 16.08 -5.74
N TRP A 367 -11.35 16.60 -6.73
CA TRP A 367 -11.03 16.46 -8.15
C TRP A 367 -10.45 17.75 -8.73
N SER A 368 -9.22 17.67 -9.24
CA SER A 368 -8.49 18.79 -9.84
C SER A 368 -8.07 18.43 -11.27
N ALA A 369 -8.93 18.71 -12.24
CA ALA A 369 -8.72 18.36 -13.65
C ALA A 369 -9.22 19.46 -14.59
N THR A 370 -8.82 19.44 -15.86
CA THR A 370 -9.18 20.49 -16.82
C THR A 370 -10.69 20.71 -17.01
N PRO A 371 -11.58 19.69 -16.96
CA PRO A 371 -13.03 19.87 -16.97
C PRO A 371 -13.59 20.74 -15.83
N VAL A 372 -12.84 20.84 -14.72
CA VAL A 372 -13.24 21.64 -13.57
C VAL A 372 -13.11 23.14 -13.86
N TYR A 373 -12.09 23.57 -14.62
CA TYR A 373 -11.75 25.00 -14.74
C TYR A 373 -11.58 25.55 -16.15
N GLN A 374 -11.47 24.71 -17.18
CA GLN A 374 -11.43 25.15 -18.59
C GLN A 374 -12.85 25.25 -19.19
N LYS A 375 -12.93 25.53 -20.50
CA LYS A 375 -14.18 25.65 -21.29
C LYS A 375 -13.98 25.15 -22.74
N LEU A 376 -13.08 24.18 -22.95
CA LEU A 376 -12.98 23.49 -24.24
C LEU A 376 -14.19 22.55 -24.40
N PRO A 377 -14.64 22.21 -25.62
CA PRO A 377 -15.83 21.36 -25.79
C PRO A 377 -15.74 20.02 -25.03
N GLU A 378 -14.63 19.29 -25.18
CA GLU A 378 -14.32 18.07 -24.43
C GLU A 378 -14.32 18.29 -22.90
N ASP A 379 -13.70 19.38 -22.42
CA ASP A 379 -13.70 19.73 -20.99
C ASP A 379 -15.12 20.00 -20.46
N VAL A 380 -16.05 20.52 -21.28
CA VAL A 380 -17.46 20.76 -20.92
C VAL A 380 -18.26 19.45 -20.94
N GLU A 381 -18.13 18.65 -22.00
CA GLU A 381 -18.80 17.34 -22.13
C GLU A 381 -18.43 16.41 -20.97
N ILE A 382 -17.14 16.32 -20.64
CA ILE A 382 -16.64 15.53 -19.50
C ILE A 382 -17.18 16.10 -18.17
N TRP A 383 -17.29 17.41 -18.02
CA TRP A 383 -17.84 18.04 -16.82
C TRP A 383 -19.33 17.74 -16.64
N GLU A 384 -20.12 17.78 -17.71
CA GLU A 384 -21.55 17.49 -17.69
C GLU A 384 -21.84 16.00 -17.44
N ALA A 385 -21.07 15.11 -18.09
CA ALA A 385 -21.14 13.67 -17.84
C ALA A 385 -20.78 13.33 -16.38
N MET A 386 -19.70 13.92 -15.85
CA MET A 386 -19.31 13.78 -14.43
C MET A 386 -20.38 14.31 -13.48
N SER A 387 -20.88 15.53 -13.71
CA SER A 387 -21.90 16.16 -12.85
C SER A 387 -23.21 15.38 -12.82
N THR A 388 -23.53 14.67 -13.92
CA THR A 388 -24.69 13.79 -14.02
C THR A 388 -24.46 12.49 -13.25
N LEU A 389 -23.31 11.83 -13.45
CA LEU A 389 -22.94 10.59 -12.77
C LEU A 389 -22.83 10.77 -11.24
N THR A 390 -22.13 11.80 -10.76
CA THR A 390 -22.00 12.05 -9.32
C THR A 390 -23.37 12.26 -8.68
N ARG A 391 -24.30 12.93 -9.39
CA ARG A 391 -25.67 13.14 -8.91
C ARG A 391 -26.48 11.84 -8.86
N SER A 392 -26.35 10.92 -9.82
CA SER A 392 -27.06 9.64 -9.77
C SER A 392 -26.44 8.63 -8.79
N MET A 393 -25.17 8.84 -8.42
CA MET A 393 -24.48 8.26 -7.26
C MET A 393 -24.82 8.98 -5.93
N CYS A 394 -25.72 9.98 -5.92
CA CYS A 394 -26.09 10.77 -4.73
C CYS A 394 -24.94 11.56 -4.07
N TRP A 395 -23.83 11.79 -4.76
CA TRP A 395 -22.73 12.64 -4.27
C TRP A 395 -23.09 14.14 -4.38
N GLU A 396 -22.90 14.86 -3.29
CA GLU A 396 -23.12 16.32 -3.20
C GLU A 396 -21.86 17.08 -3.68
N MET A 397 -22.00 18.04 -4.60
CA MET A 397 -20.89 18.93 -4.99
C MET A 397 -20.78 20.09 -3.99
N VAL A 398 -20.13 19.85 -2.85
CA VAL A 398 -20.04 20.82 -1.74
C VAL A 398 -19.23 22.08 -2.05
N ASN A 399 -18.29 22.04 -3.02
CA ASN A 399 -17.65 23.27 -3.52
C ASN A 399 -17.06 23.11 -4.94
N LYS A 400 -16.93 24.23 -5.67
CA LYS A 400 -16.17 24.36 -6.91
C LYS A 400 -15.46 25.72 -6.99
N VAL A 401 -14.15 25.74 -6.79
CA VAL A 401 -13.34 26.98 -6.71
C VAL A 401 -12.11 26.95 -7.61
N LYS A 402 -11.55 28.12 -7.91
CA LYS A 402 -10.33 28.29 -8.72
C LYS A 402 -9.20 28.90 -7.90
N ASP A 403 -8.03 28.25 -7.94
CA ASP A 403 -6.80 28.82 -7.40
C ASP A 403 -6.24 29.84 -8.40
N ARG A 404 -6.04 31.07 -7.94
CA ARG A 404 -5.49 32.17 -8.75
C ARG A 404 -3.98 32.05 -8.94
N VAL A 405 -3.27 31.36 -8.04
CA VAL A 405 -1.81 31.21 -8.07
C VAL A 405 -1.41 30.18 -9.13
N ASN A 406 -1.82 28.92 -8.99
CA ASN A 406 -1.53 27.87 -9.98
C ASN A 406 -2.41 27.95 -11.24
N ARG A 407 -3.46 28.79 -11.24
CA ARG A 407 -4.43 28.99 -12.33
C ARG A 407 -5.20 27.72 -12.69
N VAL A 408 -5.59 26.96 -11.66
CA VAL A 408 -6.36 25.72 -11.75
C VAL A 408 -7.71 25.86 -11.02
N GLY A 409 -8.44 24.77 -10.86
CA GLY A 409 -9.59 24.72 -9.97
C GLY A 409 -9.90 23.31 -9.52
N ILE A 410 -10.56 23.21 -8.36
CA ILE A 410 -10.98 21.97 -7.73
C ILE A 410 -12.50 21.93 -7.64
N ALA A 411 -13.06 20.73 -7.82
CA ALA A 411 -14.41 20.39 -7.40
C ALA A 411 -14.29 19.42 -6.22
N ILE A 412 -14.98 19.72 -5.14
CA ILE A 412 -15.05 18.88 -3.94
C ILE A 412 -16.44 18.27 -3.92
N PHE A 413 -16.50 16.94 -4.00
CA PHE A 413 -17.71 16.16 -3.85
C PHE A 413 -17.72 15.48 -2.48
N ARG A 414 -18.90 15.21 -1.95
CA ARG A 414 -19.12 14.50 -0.69
C ARG A 414 -19.98 13.27 -0.94
N LYS A 415 -19.54 12.10 -0.47
CA LYS A 415 -20.33 10.87 -0.47
C LYS A 415 -21.53 11.02 0.49
N PRO A 416 -22.74 10.49 0.20
CA PRO A 416 -23.86 10.55 1.14
C PRO A 416 -23.53 9.90 2.50
N THR A 417 -24.28 10.31 3.53
CA THR A 417 -24.19 9.81 4.92
C THR A 417 -25.18 8.69 5.23
N ASP A 418 -26.23 8.57 4.42
CA ASP A 418 -27.37 7.67 4.63
C ASP A 418 -27.99 7.25 3.29
N ASN A 419 -28.93 6.31 3.31
CA ASN A 419 -29.54 5.75 2.10
C ASN A 419 -30.71 6.56 1.53
N SER A 420 -31.15 7.66 2.16
CA SER A 420 -32.39 8.36 1.80
C SER A 420 -32.39 8.84 0.35
N CYS A 421 -31.26 9.37 -0.13
CA CYS A 421 -31.10 9.74 -1.53
C CYS A 421 -31.15 8.51 -2.45
N TYR A 422 -30.51 7.39 -2.11
CA TYR A 422 -30.53 6.18 -2.92
C TYR A 422 -31.94 5.62 -3.12
N GLU A 423 -32.77 5.71 -2.08
CA GLU A 423 -34.16 5.27 -2.02
C GLU A 423 -35.11 6.23 -2.78
N ALA A 424 -34.80 7.52 -2.79
CA ALA A 424 -35.54 8.55 -3.54
C ALA A 424 -35.22 8.59 -5.05
N ARG A 425 -34.29 7.77 -5.56
CA ARG A 425 -33.92 7.78 -6.99
C ARG A 425 -35.04 7.22 -7.86
N SER A 426 -35.50 8.01 -8.83
CA SER A 426 -36.46 7.58 -9.86
C SER A 426 -35.93 6.48 -10.80
N ALA A 427 -34.62 6.27 -10.86
CA ALA A 427 -33.99 5.16 -11.56
C ALA A 427 -32.73 4.69 -10.81
N ALA A 428 -32.59 3.37 -10.62
CA ALA A 428 -31.41 2.76 -10.02
C ALA A 428 -30.26 2.63 -11.04
N ASN A 429 -29.73 3.77 -11.51
CA ASN A 429 -28.60 3.83 -12.43
C ASN A 429 -27.55 4.86 -11.93
N PRO A 430 -26.42 4.43 -11.35
CA PRO A 430 -25.98 3.05 -11.17
C PRO A 430 -26.84 2.25 -10.16
N PRO A 431 -26.99 0.92 -10.37
CA PRO A 431 -27.78 0.05 -9.49
C PRO A 431 -27.14 -0.08 -8.10
N ILE A 432 -27.92 -0.60 -7.14
CA ILE A 432 -27.39 -1.01 -5.83
C ILE A 432 -26.71 -2.38 -5.95
N CYS A 433 -25.57 -2.58 -5.30
CA CYS A 433 -24.90 -3.88 -5.25
C CYS A 433 -25.72 -4.91 -4.47
N GLY A 434 -25.73 -6.16 -4.92
CA GLY A 434 -26.41 -7.25 -4.21
C GLY A 434 -25.72 -7.58 -2.89
N GLU A 435 -26.47 -8.10 -1.93
CA GLU A 435 -26.00 -8.42 -0.56
C GLU A 435 -24.90 -9.51 -0.52
N TYR A 436 -24.67 -10.21 -1.63
CA TYR A 436 -23.59 -11.17 -1.82
C TYR A 436 -22.26 -10.54 -2.29
N ASP A 437 -22.27 -9.28 -2.74
CA ASP A 437 -21.06 -8.55 -3.14
C ASP A 437 -20.50 -7.78 -1.94
N ASP A 438 -19.73 -8.51 -1.12
CA ASP A 438 -19.00 -7.95 0.02
C ASP A 438 -18.15 -6.74 -0.44
N PRO A 439 -18.35 -5.52 0.13
CA PRO A 439 -17.58 -4.34 -0.22
C PRO A 439 -16.12 -4.38 0.27
N ASP A 440 -15.79 -5.21 1.24
CA ASP A 440 -14.49 -5.23 1.90
C ASP A 440 -13.57 -6.29 1.25
N ALA A 441 -14.14 -7.39 0.73
CA ALA A 441 -13.47 -8.32 -0.19
C ALA A 441 -12.89 -7.63 -1.44
N ALA A 442 -11.56 -7.58 -1.55
CA ALA A 442 -10.88 -6.89 -2.66
C ALA A 442 -9.88 -7.75 -3.45
N TRP A 443 -9.25 -8.77 -2.86
CA TRP A 443 -8.17 -9.51 -3.53
C TRP A 443 -8.65 -10.31 -4.74
N ASN A 444 -8.13 -9.98 -5.94
CA ASN A 444 -8.52 -10.53 -7.24
C ASN A 444 -10.03 -10.40 -7.57
N ILE A 445 -10.79 -9.60 -6.82
CA ILE A 445 -12.21 -9.33 -7.10
C ILE A 445 -12.31 -8.38 -8.28
N SER A 446 -13.22 -8.66 -9.20
CA SER A 446 -13.47 -7.80 -10.37
C SER A 446 -14.26 -6.54 -9.99
N LEU A 447 -13.95 -5.42 -10.64
CA LEU A 447 -14.68 -4.16 -10.47
C LEU A 447 -16.16 -4.33 -10.83
N GLN A 448 -17.03 -3.85 -9.94
CA GLN A 448 -18.48 -3.84 -10.11
C GLN A 448 -18.96 -2.52 -10.70
N SER A 449 -20.17 -2.54 -11.26
CA SER A 449 -20.86 -1.36 -11.82
C SER A 449 -22.11 -1.03 -11.00
N CYS A 450 -21.96 -0.96 -9.68
CA CYS A 450 -23.03 -0.72 -8.71
C CYS A 450 -22.51 0.10 -7.50
N VAL A 451 -23.43 0.65 -6.70
CA VAL A 451 -23.15 1.37 -5.45
C VAL A 451 -23.55 0.50 -4.26
N HIS A 452 -22.68 0.37 -3.25
CA HIS A 452 -23.02 -0.32 -2.01
C HIS A 452 -23.98 0.51 -1.15
N ARG A 453 -24.98 -0.16 -0.56
CA ARG A 453 -25.81 0.45 0.50
C ARG A 453 -24.94 0.85 1.69
N LEU A 454 -25.30 1.96 2.32
CA LEU A 454 -24.63 2.40 3.54
C LEU A 454 -25.21 1.61 4.73
N PRO A 455 -24.38 1.08 5.64
CA PRO A 455 -24.86 0.32 6.78
C PRO A 455 -25.66 1.21 7.74
N THR A 456 -26.87 0.80 8.07
CA THR A 456 -27.79 1.54 8.96
C THR A 456 -27.72 1.07 10.42
N ASP A 457 -27.15 -0.11 10.67
CA ASP A 457 -26.93 -0.63 12.02
C ASP A 457 -25.70 0.03 12.65
N PRO A 458 -25.80 0.68 13.82
CA PRO A 458 -24.66 1.32 14.50
C PRO A 458 -23.56 0.35 14.93
N ALA A 459 -23.76 -0.97 14.86
CA ALA A 459 -22.76 -1.99 15.17
C ALA A 459 -22.01 -2.55 13.93
N ILE A 460 -22.25 -2.06 12.71
CA ILE A 460 -21.60 -2.53 11.47
C ILE A 460 -20.47 -1.58 11.01
N HIS A 461 -19.40 -2.13 10.42
CA HIS A 461 -18.27 -1.38 9.86
C HIS A 461 -18.68 -0.32 8.82
N GLY A 462 -18.48 0.95 9.16
CA GLY A 462 -18.71 2.12 8.31
C GLY A 462 -20.07 2.81 8.48
N SER A 463 -20.87 2.46 9.50
CA SER A 463 -22.09 3.21 9.87
C SER A 463 -21.82 4.43 10.76
N GLN A 464 -20.66 4.48 11.42
CA GLN A 464 -20.17 5.63 12.16
C GLN A 464 -18.77 6.02 11.64
N TRP A 465 -18.36 7.26 11.89
CA TRP A 465 -16.98 7.67 11.65
C TRP A 465 -16.05 7.14 12.76
N PRO A 466 -14.75 6.93 12.46
CA PRO A 466 -13.74 6.78 13.49
C PRO A 466 -13.73 7.99 14.44
N VAL A 467 -13.18 7.81 15.64
CA VAL A 467 -12.86 8.95 16.53
C VAL A 467 -11.80 9.84 15.86
N GLU A 468 -11.77 11.14 16.17
CA GLU A 468 -10.73 12.04 15.65
C GLU A 468 -9.30 11.51 15.91
N TRP A 469 -8.39 11.81 14.98
CA TRP A 469 -6.96 11.56 15.14
C TRP A 469 -6.37 12.48 16.24
N PRO A 470 -5.45 12.00 17.11
CA PRO A 470 -4.82 10.67 17.14
C PRO A 470 -5.54 9.61 17.99
N LEU A 471 -6.68 9.94 18.62
CA LEU A 471 -7.34 9.07 19.59
C LEU A 471 -7.82 7.74 18.99
N ARG A 472 -8.12 7.69 17.68
CA ARG A 472 -8.47 6.44 16.99
C ARG A 472 -7.36 5.38 16.96
N LEU A 473 -6.08 5.75 17.12
CA LEU A 473 -4.98 4.79 17.06
C LEU A 473 -4.99 3.75 18.19
N GLU A 474 -5.39 4.17 19.39
CA GLU A 474 -5.34 3.34 20.61
C GLU A 474 -6.74 2.83 21.02
N LYS A 475 -7.82 3.31 20.38
CA LYS A 475 -9.20 2.91 20.69
C LYS A 475 -9.67 1.74 19.80
N PRO A 476 -10.24 0.66 20.38
CA PRO A 476 -10.91 -0.38 19.60
C PRO A 476 -12.07 0.18 18.74
N PRO A 477 -12.27 -0.29 17.49
CA PRO A 477 -13.39 0.13 16.66
C PRO A 477 -14.75 -0.19 17.31
N TYR A 478 -15.74 0.69 17.11
CA TYR A 478 -17.07 0.57 17.74
C TYR A 478 -17.84 -0.70 17.33
N TRP A 479 -17.48 -1.31 16.20
CA TRP A 479 -18.09 -2.52 15.64
C TRP A 479 -17.33 -3.81 15.99
N LEU A 480 -16.17 -3.71 16.66
CA LEU A 480 -15.40 -4.86 17.10
C LEU A 480 -16.05 -5.47 18.35
N LYS A 481 -16.65 -6.65 18.23
CA LYS A 481 -17.50 -7.21 19.30
C LYS A 481 -16.69 -8.00 20.34
N ASN A 482 -16.87 -7.68 21.62
CA ASN A 482 -16.31 -8.49 22.73
C ASN A 482 -17.03 -9.85 22.93
N SER A 483 -17.85 -10.29 21.97
CA SER A 483 -18.50 -11.60 21.92
C SER A 483 -17.87 -12.55 20.90
N GLU A 484 -16.92 -12.06 20.11
CA GLU A 484 -16.28 -12.79 19.01
C GLU A 484 -14.81 -13.04 19.34
N ALA A 485 -14.26 -14.16 18.87
CA ALA A 485 -12.85 -14.49 19.08
C ALA A 485 -11.95 -13.66 18.15
N GLY A 486 -10.89 -13.08 18.70
CA GLY A 486 -9.86 -12.35 17.98
C GLY A 486 -8.84 -13.25 17.27
N VAL A 487 -7.88 -12.61 16.60
CA VAL A 487 -6.80 -13.26 15.82
C VAL A 487 -5.99 -14.27 16.65
N TYR A 488 -5.79 -14.00 17.94
CA TYR A 488 -5.04 -14.84 18.88
C TYR A 488 -5.95 -15.59 19.88
N GLY A 489 -7.27 -15.59 19.67
CA GLY A 489 -8.22 -16.42 20.41
C GLY A 489 -8.76 -15.85 21.72
N LYS A 490 -8.36 -14.63 22.13
CA LYS A 490 -9.07 -13.87 23.19
C LYS A 490 -10.37 -13.28 22.64
N LEU A 491 -11.15 -12.57 23.48
CA LEU A 491 -12.27 -11.77 22.98
C LEU A 491 -11.74 -10.58 22.16
N ALA A 492 -12.35 -10.27 21.01
CA ALA A 492 -11.69 -9.48 19.97
C ALA A 492 -11.22 -8.06 20.39
N THR A 493 -11.92 -7.39 21.31
CA THR A 493 -11.46 -6.09 21.86
C THR A 493 -10.34 -6.20 22.88
N GLU A 494 -10.29 -7.30 23.65
CA GLU A 494 -9.16 -7.61 24.55
C GLU A 494 -7.92 -8.01 23.73
N ASP A 495 -8.13 -8.69 22.60
CA ASP A 495 -7.09 -9.15 21.68
C ASP A 495 -6.42 -7.97 20.94
N PHE A 496 -7.22 -7.02 20.45
CA PHE A 496 -6.75 -5.73 19.91
C PHE A 496 -5.88 -4.95 20.89
N GLN A 497 -6.31 -4.88 22.16
CA GLN A 497 -5.59 -4.15 23.20
C GLN A 497 -4.28 -4.87 23.56
N ALA A 498 -4.33 -6.20 23.72
CA ALA A 498 -3.16 -7.01 24.03
C ALA A 498 -2.11 -7.02 22.91
N ASP A 499 -2.52 -6.98 21.63
CA ASP A 499 -1.61 -6.82 20.48
C ASP A 499 -0.86 -5.48 20.59
N TYR A 500 -1.57 -4.38 20.83
CA TYR A 500 -0.94 -3.06 20.97
C TYR A 500 0.01 -2.98 22.18
N GLU A 501 -0.40 -3.49 23.35
CA GLU A 501 0.44 -3.52 24.55
C GLU A 501 1.68 -4.42 24.36
N HIS A 502 1.52 -5.58 23.72
CA HIS A 502 2.63 -6.47 23.37
C HIS A 502 3.65 -5.78 22.47
N TRP A 503 3.21 -5.17 21.36
CA TRP A 503 4.12 -4.49 20.45
C TRP A 503 4.80 -3.28 21.06
N LYS A 504 4.08 -2.51 21.89
CA LYS A 504 4.62 -1.38 22.66
C LYS A 504 5.78 -1.85 23.56
N GLN A 505 5.62 -2.96 24.28
CA GLN A 505 6.66 -3.56 25.11
C GLN A 505 7.82 -4.15 24.29
N VAL A 506 7.55 -4.89 23.21
CA VAL A 506 8.59 -5.49 22.35
C VAL A 506 9.47 -4.42 21.71
N ILE A 507 8.86 -3.33 21.24
CA ILE A 507 9.58 -2.19 20.66
C ILE A 507 10.36 -1.44 21.75
N SER A 508 9.71 -1.02 22.85
CA SER A 508 10.37 -0.22 23.89
C SER A 508 11.53 -0.95 24.56
N ASN A 509 11.38 -2.27 24.79
CA ASN A 509 12.33 -3.02 25.58
C ASN A 509 13.42 -3.63 24.70
N SER A 510 13.08 -4.20 23.54
CA SER A 510 14.05 -4.96 22.74
C SER A 510 14.44 -4.31 21.40
N TYR A 511 13.49 -3.83 20.59
CA TYR A 511 13.86 -3.32 19.25
C TYR A 511 14.53 -1.93 19.29
N MET A 512 14.23 -1.10 20.30
CA MET A 512 14.90 0.19 20.53
C MET A 512 16.32 0.02 21.10
N ASN A 513 16.51 -0.91 22.04
CA ASN A 513 17.76 -1.01 22.82
C ASN A 513 18.68 -2.14 22.33
N ASP A 514 18.15 -3.35 22.12
CA ASP A 514 18.97 -4.56 21.99
C ASP A 514 19.30 -4.98 20.55
N LEU A 515 18.79 -4.26 19.55
CA LEU A 515 19.03 -4.53 18.12
C LEU A 515 20.02 -3.55 17.47
N GLY A 516 20.40 -2.46 18.15
CA GLY A 516 21.34 -1.47 17.59
C GLY A 516 20.85 -0.79 16.30
N ILE A 517 19.53 -0.70 16.11
CA ILE A 517 18.92 -0.10 14.92
C ILE A 517 19.07 1.43 15.02
N ASP A 518 19.79 2.02 14.06
CA ASP A 518 19.71 3.46 13.81
C ASP A 518 18.32 3.80 13.24
N TRP A 519 17.36 4.05 14.13
CA TRP A 519 15.99 4.42 13.78
C TRP A 519 15.88 5.77 13.07
N SER A 520 16.92 6.62 13.11
CA SER A 520 16.97 7.86 12.31
C SER A 520 17.27 7.60 10.82
N ALA A 521 17.73 6.38 10.48
CA ALA A 521 17.95 5.93 9.11
C ALA A 521 16.78 5.10 8.55
N VAL A 522 15.75 4.80 9.35
CA VAL A 522 14.60 3.97 8.94
C VAL A 522 13.40 4.87 8.60
N ARG A 523 12.89 4.79 7.36
CA ARG A 523 11.78 5.61 6.88
C ARG A 523 10.64 4.78 6.27
N ASN A 524 10.97 3.82 5.41
CA ASN A 524 10.03 2.91 4.74
C ASN A 524 10.02 1.57 5.48
N VAL A 525 8.96 1.29 6.24
CA VAL A 525 8.78 0.03 6.97
C VAL A 525 7.63 -0.78 6.37
N MET A 526 7.70 -2.10 6.49
CA MET A 526 6.57 -3.00 6.25
C MET A 526 6.44 -4.00 7.39
N ASP A 527 5.23 -4.11 7.94
CA ASP A 527 4.82 -5.29 8.69
C ASP A 527 4.18 -6.27 7.70
N MET A 528 4.80 -7.42 7.53
CA MET A 528 4.40 -8.42 6.55
C MET A 528 3.19 -9.25 6.99
N LYS A 529 2.75 -9.16 8.26
CA LYS A 529 1.60 -9.90 8.81
C LYS A 529 0.99 -9.16 10.02
N ALA A 530 0.40 -8.01 9.74
CA ALA A 530 0.17 -6.94 10.73
C ALA A 530 -0.94 -7.15 11.76
N ALA A 531 -1.86 -8.11 11.57
CA ALA A 531 -3.02 -8.35 12.43
C ALA A 531 -3.78 -7.04 12.77
N TYR A 532 -3.84 -6.63 14.05
CA TYR A 532 -4.52 -5.39 14.47
C TYR A 532 -3.70 -4.11 14.25
N GLY A 533 -2.51 -4.19 13.65
CA GLY A 533 -1.62 -3.05 13.38
C GLY A 533 -0.87 -2.53 14.61
N GLY A 534 -0.82 -3.28 15.73
CA GLY A 534 -0.18 -2.83 16.96
C GLY A 534 1.31 -2.50 16.82
N PHE A 535 2.03 -3.22 15.95
CA PHE A 535 3.44 -2.90 15.61
C PHE A 535 3.57 -1.49 15.03
N ALA A 536 2.75 -1.13 14.03
CA ALA A 536 2.76 0.20 13.45
C ALA A 536 2.26 1.27 14.44
N ALA A 537 1.25 0.97 15.25
CA ALA A 537 0.76 1.87 16.29
C ALA A 537 1.83 2.17 17.36
N ALA A 538 2.65 1.18 17.72
CA ALA A 538 3.76 1.33 18.65
C ALA A 538 4.98 2.07 18.07
N LEU A 539 5.03 2.29 16.75
CA LEU A 539 6.04 3.11 16.07
C LEU A 539 5.60 4.54 15.74
N ARG A 540 4.37 4.96 16.09
CA ARG A 540 3.77 6.29 15.77
C ARG A 540 4.73 7.47 15.96
N ASP A 541 5.46 7.48 17.07
CA ASP A 541 6.25 8.64 17.49
C ASP A 541 7.56 8.79 16.70
N LEU A 542 7.95 7.78 15.91
CA LEU A 542 9.05 7.85 14.94
C LEU A 542 8.60 8.49 13.62
N LYS A 543 9.52 9.15 12.91
CA LYS A 543 9.24 9.80 11.61
C LYS A 543 9.32 8.86 10.41
N LEU A 544 8.71 7.68 10.54
CA LEU A 544 8.60 6.63 9.53
C LEU A 544 7.16 6.41 9.06
N TRP A 545 6.94 5.48 8.13
CA TRP A 545 5.62 4.94 7.80
C TRP A 545 5.69 3.42 7.67
N VAL A 546 4.56 2.74 7.93
CA VAL A 546 4.47 1.28 7.90
C VAL A 546 3.41 0.84 6.88
N MET A 547 3.81 0.03 5.89
CA MET A 547 2.87 -0.78 5.12
C MET A 547 2.40 -1.95 5.98
N ASN A 548 1.15 -1.93 6.43
CA ASN A 548 0.57 -3.05 7.18
C ASN A 548 -0.02 -4.08 6.21
N VAL A 549 0.57 -5.26 6.11
CA VAL A 549 0.10 -6.30 5.18
C VAL A 549 -0.79 -7.30 5.91
N ILE A 550 -1.98 -7.55 5.36
CA ILE A 550 -2.85 -8.66 5.76
C ILE A 550 -2.75 -9.76 4.70
N PRO A 551 -2.13 -10.92 5.01
CA PRO A 551 -2.06 -12.04 4.08
C PRO A 551 -3.45 -12.62 3.83
N ILE A 552 -3.80 -12.89 2.56
CA ILE A 552 -5.15 -13.30 2.12
C ILE A 552 -5.69 -14.61 2.74
N ASP A 553 -4.83 -15.38 3.40
CA ASP A 553 -5.15 -16.61 4.12
C ASP A 553 -5.25 -16.40 5.65
N SER A 554 -5.34 -15.14 6.11
CA SER A 554 -5.46 -14.72 7.52
C SER A 554 -6.86 -14.18 7.83
N PRO A 555 -7.27 -14.06 9.11
CA PRO A 555 -8.47 -13.33 9.48
C PRO A 555 -8.40 -11.88 8.97
N ASP A 556 -9.48 -11.38 8.36
CA ASP A 556 -9.50 -10.01 7.89
C ASP A 556 -9.55 -9.02 9.06
N THR A 557 -8.51 -8.22 9.14
CA THR A 557 -8.28 -7.18 10.14
C THR A 557 -7.88 -5.86 9.47
N LEU A 558 -7.89 -5.78 8.13
CA LEU A 558 -7.51 -4.58 7.40
C LEU A 558 -8.48 -3.40 7.61
N PRO A 559 -9.82 -3.60 7.66
CA PRO A 559 -10.74 -2.55 8.11
C PRO A 559 -10.37 -1.98 9.49
N ILE A 560 -9.90 -2.80 10.43
CA ILE A 560 -9.51 -2.36 11.78
C ILE A 560 -8.25 -1.49 11.72
N ILE A 561 -7.24 -1.87 10.93
CA ILE A 561 -6.04 -1.05 10.70
C ILE A 561 -6.42 0.34 10.18
N TYR A 562 -7.38 0.44 9.26
CA TYR A 562 -7.87 1.71 8.74
C TYR A 562 -8.76 2.49 9.73
N GLU A 563 -9.52 1.83 10.59
CA GLU A 563 -10.21 2.48 11.73
C GLU A 563 -9.21 3.09 12.73
N ARG A 564 -8.05 2.46 12.93
CA ARG A 564 -6.95 3.03 13.75
C ARG A 564 -6.31 4.27 13.12
N GLY A 565 -6.66 4.62 11.88
CA GLY A 565 -6.01 5.68 11.11
C GLY A 565 -4.68 5.26 10.47
N LEU A 566 -4.33 3.97 10.49
CA LEU A 566 -3.20 3.45 9.73
C LEU A 566 -3.66 3.13 8.28
N PHE A 567 -2.72 2.76 7.41
CA PHE A 567 -3.05 2.15 6.12
C PHE A 567 -2.41 0.77 6.00
N GLY A 568 -2.93 -0.02 5.06
CA GLY A 568 -2.41 -1.35 4.78
C GLY A 568 -2.92 -1.89 3.45
N ILE A 569 -2.70 -3.17 3.20
CA ILE A 569 -3.03 -3.80 1.92
C ILE A 569 -3.29 -5.30 2.10
N TYR A 570 -4.23 -5.86 1.33
CA TYR A 570 -4.31 -7.31 1.16
C TYR A 570 -3.17 -7.79 0.27
N HIS A 571 -2.55 -8.92 0.60
CA HIS A 571 -1.51 -9.50 -0.25
C HIS A 571 -1.47 -11.03 -0.18
N ASP A 572 -1.17 -11.67 -1.30
CA ASP A 572 -0.68 -13.04 -1.30
C ASP A 572 0.84 -13.08 -1.32
N TRP A 573 1.48 -13.54 -0.24
CA TRP A 573 2.93 -13.71 -0.15
C TRP A 573 3.49 -14.83 -1.04
N CYS A 574 2.64 -15.59 -1.73
CA CYS A 574 3.03 -16.45 -2.84
C CYS A 574 3.09 -15.72 -4.20
N GLU A 575 2.75 -14.43 -4.26
CA GLU A 575 2.92 -13.55 -5.42
C GLU A 575 3.93 -12.43 -5.10
N SER A 576 4.55 -11.79 -6.11
CA SER A 576 5.39 -10.61 -5.84
C SER A 576 4.55 -9.39 -5.44
N PHE A 577 4.98 -8.62 -4.46
CA PHE A 577 4.31 -7.41 -3.98
C PHE A 577 4.28 -6.31 -5.06
N SER A 578 3.21 -5.51 -5.10
CA SER A 578 3.01 -4.39 -6.05
C SER A 578 3.87 -3.15 -5.73
N THR A 579 5.19 -3.34 -5.62
CA THR A 579 6.19 -2.31 -5.34
C THR A 579 7.46 -2.52 -6.15
N TYR A 580 8.25 -1.44 -6.31
CA TYR A 580 9.54 -1.49 -6.95
C TYR A 580 10.59 -2.22 -6.08
N PRO A 581 11.60 -2.86 -6.68
CA PRO A 581 12.71 -3.42 -5.93
C PRO A 581 13.45 -2.37 -5.10
N ARG A 582 14.03 -2.77 -3.97
CA ARG A 582 14.79 -1.91 -3.04
C ARG A 582 13.93 -0.75 -2.49
N THR A 583 12.73 -1.05 -1.99
CA THR A 583 11.79 -0.04 -1.44
C THR A 583 11.96 0.17 0.06
N TYR A 584 12.05 -0.91 0.85
CA TYR A 584 11.94 -0.85 2.31
C TYR A 584 13.31 -0.84 3.00
N ASP A 585 13.40 -0.09 4.11
CA ASP A 585 14.56 -0.05 5.01
C ASP A 585 14.46 -1.13 6.09
N LEU A 586 13.23 -1.46 6.50
CA LEU A 586 12.93 -2.47 7.51
C LEU A 586 11.72 -3.31 7.10
N LEU A 587 11.90 -4.63 7.07
CA LEU A 587 10.81 -5.61 7.00
C LEU A 587 10.65 -6.29 8.37
N HIS A 588 9.41 -6.46 8.82
CA HIS A 588 9.06 -7.17 10.04
C HIS A 588 8.11 -8.33 9.72
N ALA A 589 8.42 -9.53 10.21
CA ALA A 589 7.67 -10.74 9.94
C ALA A 589 7.40 -11.51 11.24
N ASN A 590 6.14 -11.52 11.70
CA ASN A 590 5.70 -12.23 12.90
C ASN A 590 4.88 -13.49 12.56
N HIS A 591 5.47 -14.68 12.73
CA HIS A 591 4.91 -15.98 12.34
C HIS A 591 4.37 -16.04 10.91
N LEU A 592 5.11 -15.41 9.98
CA LEU A 592 4.76 -15.43 8.55
C LEU A 592 5.38 -16.65 7.85
N PHE A 593 6.67 -16.90 8.08
CA PHE A 593 7.37 -17.97 7.36
C PHE A 593 6.86 -19.34 7.80
N SER A 594 6.58 -19.58 9.09
CA SER A 594 6.04 -20.90 9.51
C SER A 594 4.61 -21.11 9.05
N LYS A 595 3.86 -20.05 8.75
CA LYS A 595 2.56 -20.13 8.10
C LYS A 595 2.69 -20.54 6.64
N ILE A 596 3.59 -19.92 5.89
CA ILE A 596 3.84 -20.25 4.48
C ILE A 596 4.47 -21.65 4.35
N LYS A 597 5.36 -22.06 5.28
CA LYS A 597 5.93 -23.42 5.33
C LYS A 597 4.88 -24.52 5.52
N LYS A 598 3.73 -24.19 6.12
CA LYS A 598 2.56 -25.06 6.28
C LYS A 598 1.55 -24.95 5.13
N SER A 599 1.89 -24.23 4.05
CA SER A 599 0.99 -23.94 2.93
C SER A 599 1.54 -24.54 1.64
N ASP A 600 0.75 -25.39 0.97
CA ASP A 600 1.13 -26.00 -0.32
C ASP A 600 1.20 -25.00 -1.49
N ARG A 601 0.94 -23.71 -1.24
CA ARG A 601 0.79 -22.66 -2.26
C ARG A 601 2.13 -22.16 -2.81
N CYS A 602 3.19 -22.09 -1.98
CA CYS A 602 4.54 -21.73 -2.42
C CYS A 602 5.61 -22.15 -1.40
N LYS A 603 6.88 -22.17 -1.85
CA LYS A 603 8.05 -22.50 -1.01
C LYS A 603 8.66 -21.24 -0.39
N LEU A 604 9.23 -21.36 0.82
CA LEU A 604 9.89 -20.25 1.53
C LEU A 604 10.96 -19.53 0.70
N VAL A 605 11.68 -20.26 -0.16
CA VAL A 605 12.70 -19.68 -1.05
C VAL A 605 12.15 -18.57 -1.97
N ALA A 606 10.89 -18.67 -2.42
CA ALA A 606 10.25 -17.62 -3.22
C ALA A 606 9.94 -16.37 -2.38
N VAL A 607 9.47 -16.56 -1.14
CA VAL A 607 9.22 -15.47 -0.19
C VAL A 607 10.53 -14.77 0.18
N MET A 608 11.62 -15.53 0.37
CA MET A 608 12.93 -14.96 0.68
C MET A 608 13.52 -14.18 -0.51
N VAL A 609 13.24 -14.60 -1.74
CA VAL A 609 13.59 -13.86 -2.96
C VAL A 609 12.76 -12.59 -3.11
N GLU A 610 11.46 -12.61 -2.80
CA GLU A 610 10.62 -11.42 -2.76
C GLU A 610 11.07 -10.44 -1.66
N VAL A 611 11.46 -10.96 -0.49
CA VAL A 611 12.07 -10.21 0.62
C VAL A 611 13.39 -9.56 0.20
N ASP A 612 14.30 -10.27 -0.48
CA ASP A 612 15.48 -9.65 -1.08
C ASP A 612 15.10 -8.60 -2.13
N ARG A 613 14.09 -8.87 -2.98
CA ARG A 613 13.67 -7.93 -4.02
C ARG A 613 13.22 -6.60 -3.43
N ILE A 614 12.34 -6.61 -2.42
CA ILE A 614 11.74 -5.38 -1.88
C ILE A 614 12.60 -4.69 -0.83
N LEU A 615 13.55 -5.39 -0.17
CA LEU A 615 14.45 -4.81 0.82
C LEU A 615 15.65 -4.10 0.17
N ARG A 616 16.00 -2.92 0.67
CA ARG A 616 17.19 -2.17 0.26
C ARG A 616 18.48 -2.86 0.73
N PRO A 617 19.59 -2.78 -0.02
CA PRO A 617 20.92 -2.98 0.56
C PRO A 617 21.15 -2.03 1.75
N GLY A 618 21.73 -2.52 2.83
CA GLY A 618 21.78 -1.86 4.15
C GLY A 618 20.46 -1.94 4.94
N GLY A 619 19.38 -2.37 4.31
CA GLY A 619 18.07 -2.61 4.94
C GLY A 619 18.05 -3.91 5.76
N ARG A 620 17.08 -4.02 6.65
CA ARG A 620 17.01 -5.05 7.69
C ARG A 620 15.73 -5.88 7.61
N LEU A 621 15.84 -7.14 8.00
CA LEU A 621 14.69 -8.03 8.25
C LEU A 621 14.71 -8.47 9.71
N ILE A 622 13.59 -8.26 10.40
CA ILE A 622 13.29 -8.84 11.71
C ILE A 622 12.29 -9.97 11.50
N VAL A 623 12.63 -11.18 11.96
CA VAL A 623 11.76 -12.36 11.95
C VAL A 623 11.52 -12.82 13.38
N ARG A 624 10.25 -12.89 13.78
CA ARG A 624 9.79 -13.67 14.93
C ARG A 624 9.09 -14.92 14.40
N ASP A 625 9.63 -16.11 14.65
CA ASP A 625 8.99 -17.36 14.21
C ASP A 625 9.46 -18.58 15.01
N SER A 626 8.96 -19.78 14.68
CA SER A 626 9.44 -21.02 15.30
C SER A 626 10.92 -21.28 14.99
N MET A 627 11.68 -21.82 15.95
CA MET A 627 13.14 -22.03 15.82
C MET A 627 13.54 -22.75 14.52
N GLU A 628 12.81 -23.80 14.14
CA GLU A 628 13.05 -24.57 12.90
C GLU A 628 12.95 -23.68 11.66
N THR A 629 11.92 -22.84 11.59
CA THR A 629 11.70 -21.92 10.47
C THR A 629 12.72 -20.78 10.48
N MET A 630 13.02 -20.26 11.68
CA MET A 630 14.02 -19.22 11.87
C MET A 630 15.39 -19.67 11.34
N HIS A 631 15.83 -20.89 11.65
CA HIS A 631 17.09 -21.44 11.15
C HIS A 631 17.09 -21.68 9.63
N GLU A 632 15.95 -22.03 9.02
CA GLU A 632 15.84 -22.14 7.56
C GLU A 632 15.97 -20.77 6.88
N VAL A 633 15.33 -19.73 7.43
CA VAL A 633 15.47 -18.33 6.95
C VAL A 633 16.89 -17.79 7.21
N GLU A 634 17.50 -18.10 8.36
CA GLU A 634 18.89 -17.74 8.66
C GLU A 634 19.87 -18.43 7.69
N SER A 635 19.61 -19.68 7.31
CA SER A 635 20.40 -20.42 6.31
C SER A 635 20.30 -19.77 4.93
N MET A 636 19.09 -19.41 4.48
CA MET A 636 18.91 -18.67 3.24
C MET A 636 19.60 -17.30 3.29
N ALA A 637 19.43 -16.52 4.36
CA ALA A 637 20.07 -15.21 4.53
C ALA A 637 21.61 -15.31 4.47
N LYS A 638 22.21 -16.29 5.14
CA LYS A 638 23.67 -16.55 5.05
C LYS A 638 24.10 -16.89 3.63
N SER A 639 23.33 -17.70 2.90
CA SER A 639 23.63 -18.05 1.49
C SER A 639 23.46 -16.87 0.52
N LEU A 640 22.66 -15.86 0.89
CA LEU A 640 22.55 -14.57 0.19
C LEU A 640 23.67 -13.59 0.60
N HIS A 641 24.64 -14.02 1.42
CA HIS A 641 25.68 -13.19 2.03
C HIS A 641 25.13 -12.01 2.85
N TRP A 642 23.99 -12.19 3.54
CA TRP A 642 23.46 -11.21 4.50
C TRP A 642 24.14 -11.37 5.86
N GLU A 643 24.27 -10.27 6.61
CA GLU A 643 24.91 -10.25 7.91
C GLU A 643 23.88 -10.57 9.02
N VAL A 644 24.10 -11.68 9.75
CA VAL A 644 23.32 -12.00 10.95
C VAL A 644 23.77 -11.08 12.09
N ARG A 645 22.99 -10.02 12.34
CA ARG A 645 23.22 -9.04 13.42
C ARG A 645 22.84 -9.61 14.78
N LYS A 646 21.76 -10.40 14.85
CA LYS A 646 21.33 -11.14 16.05
C LYS A 646 20.54 -12.39 15.65
N SER A 647 20.74 -13.49 16.38
CA SER A 647 19.88 -14.67 16.32
C SER A 647 19.79 -15.22 17.75
N TYR A 648 18.58 -15.36 18.29
CA TYR A 648 18.34 -15.99 19.58
C TYR A 648 17.04 -16.79 19.56
N SER A 649 16.95 -17.81 20.42
CA SER A 649 15.75 -18.63 20.56
C SER A 649 15.47 -18.96 22.03
N GLN A 650 14.19 -18.97 22.40
CA GLN A 650 13.69 -19.29 23.73
C GLN A 650 12.28 -19.86 23.60
N ASP A 651 11.93 -20.88 24.39
CA ASP A 651 10.57 -21.42 24.52
C ASP A 651 9.89 -21.77 23.17
N ASN A 652 10.67 -22.37 22.24
CA ASN A 652 10.33 -22.71 20.85
C ASN A 652 10.08 -21.54 19.88
N GLU A 653 10.12 -20.29 20.33
CA GLU A 653 10.21 -19.10 19.47
C GLU A 653 11.68 -18.69 19.24
N GLY A 654 11.90 -17.89 18.20
CA GLY A 654 13.17 -17.21 18.00
C GLY A 654 13.02 -15.85 17.33
N LEU A 655 13.99 -14.97 17.61
CA LEU A 655 14.17 -13.69 16.95
C LEU A 655 15.44 -13.73 16.11
N LEU A 656 15.28 -13.61 14.79
CA LEU A 656 16.35 -13.39 13.84
C LEU A 656 16.33 -11.94 13.37
N PHE A 657 17.49 -11.30 13.39
CA PHE A 657 17.72 -9.95 12.89
C PHE A 657 18.91 -9.97 11.94
N VAL A 658 18.64 -9.73 10.66
CA VAL A 658 19.62 -9.78 9.56
C VAL A 658 19.65 -8.47 8.79
N GLU A 659 20.82 -8.11 8.28
CA GLU A 659 21.05 -6.92 7.46
C GLU A 659 21.51 -7.33 6.06
N LYS A 660 20.82 -6.84 5.04
CA LYS A 660 21.08 -7.18 3.64
C LYS A 660 22.31 -6.44 3.13
N THR A 661 23.28 -7.17 2.59
CA THR A 661 24.48 -6.59 1.99
C THR A 661 24.26 -6.16 0.53
N MET A 662 25.28 -5.55 -0.09
CA MET A 662 25.31 -5.23 -1.52
C MET A 662 25.57 -6.46 -2.43
N TRP A 663 25.64 -7.67 -1.87
CA TRP A 663 26.03 -8.87 -2.62
C TRP A 663 25.00 -9.27 -3.70
N ARG A 664 25.53 -9.76 -4.81
CA ARG A 664 24.79 -10.38 -5.92
C ARG A 664 25.61 -11.52 -6.56
N PRO A 665 24.95 -12.58 -7.06
CA PRO A 665 25.61 -13.67 -7.77
C PRO A 665 26.09 -13.24 -9.16
N ASN A 666 27.13 -13.91 -9.66
CA ASN A 666 27.65 -13.71 -11.02
C ASN A 666 26.88 -14.51 -12.09
N GLU A 667 26.19 -15.59 -11.69
CA GLU A 667 25.36 -16.37 -12.60
C GLU A 667 24.05 -15.64 -12.90
N VAL A 668 23.62 -15.75 -14.16
CA VAL A 668 22.36 -15.19 -14.69
C VAL A 668 21.49 -16.36 -15.15
N GLU A 669 20.17 -16.26 -14.96
CA GLU A 669 19.26 -17.28 -15.48
C GLU A 669 19.21 -17.30 -17.03
N ALA A 670 18.67 -18.38 -17.60
CA ALA A 670 18.23 -18.35 -18.99
C ALA A 670 17.17 -17.26 -19.16
N LYS A 671 17.12 -16.61 -20.33
CA LYS A 671 16.14 -15.54 -20.57
C LYS A 671 14.72 -16.11 -20.58
N LEU A 672 13.84 -15.49 -19.78
CA LEU A 672 12.41 -15.79 -19.66
C LEU A 672 11.62 -15.30 -20.89
#